data_AF-A0A1Z4KUD1-F1
#
_entry.id   AF-A0A1Z4KUD1-F1
#
_cell.length_a   1.000
_cell.length_b   1.000
_cell.length_c   1.000
_cell.angle_alpha   90.00
_cell.angle_beta   90.00
_cell.angle_gamma   90.00
#
_symmetry.space_group_name_H-M   'P 1'
#
loop_
_entity.id
_entity.type
_entity.pdbx_description
1 polymer ?
#
loop_
_entity_poly.entity_id
_entity_poly.type
_entity_poly.pdbx_seq_one_letter_code
_entity_poly.pdbx_strand_id
1 'polypeptide(L)'
;MMLTQCLRRAKLSLALIIASQLIYSVPIYAADARITISKACRVELTGESTRRWNEISGMSPTDRLPAIIRELENAERRGDTTFTTQTLDFALKAIATQVQSLTYKDNPKLPTILDQIVVLAKPLPSGYSLGKTHILTESAIAYGKIGHFTIGQQTLQLAAESVSGIRNTPKDLVAAHIRLAEGWIALDQPAEAASSLNYGFEQTIKNLKDPYAKREFLSQIVNLYLQIYQPTKALEVLKQLSPEDYDPDITITQIAATYFKARDPVKAKQLLDPLLKAALAIKDVEQREIKLMTLVLHYAPSGDLRRSQQIVSLMKRPNSFRARSWLTIAAEGRKFNQPEIRESALARLVADAKAAKIDDQFGGRFDNEWYGEMSNLSQTRAYQPELKALIAKLRAVNVLAIVLRDLIANKQFTTARQMVPRPMIVQIDAGYFDETDRWLDNIAIAALEAGQTKDAEARIAGEKTDVRRLLRFAQAFHRRGNRSLADQLFTRSQVIANSISALPTAITTHAAIANALISTNRPADKVLNRIVTLIQTEKASPQQAQLLLSISAEFNATRSAYFTLAERLKLLQQVDFAALAGNQAIANRQPEEASRFIGYAGRNPSEKFDFALRVVELNLTQGNFTKARSLLNIPIQTLRNGSESSLPPIAERSRFWGRIALNLVHTGDTKTAIAIAQNVTPSPEREQLLQRLRCYQD
;
A
#
# COMPACT_ATOMS: atom_id res chain seq x y z
N MET A 1 30.59 40.36 47.32
CA MET A 1 29.24 39.72 47.34
C MET A 1 28.77 39.15 45.99
N MET A 2 29.60 39.12 44.93
CA MET A 2 29.26 38.45 43.65
C MET A 2 29.94 37.09 43.43
N LEU A 3 31.00 36.73 44.16
CA LEU A 3 31.69 35.44 43.97
C LEU A 3 30.99 34.23 44.64
N THR A 4 30.16 34.45 45.67
CA THR A 4 29.45 33.39 46.38
C THR A 4 28.15 32.93 45.69
N GLN A 5 27.61 33.71 44.75
CA GLN A 5 26.43 33.32 43.96
C GLN A 5 26.76 32.50 42.71
N CYS A 6 27.95 32.67 42.09
CA CYS A 6 28.38 31.83 40.96
C CYS A 6 28.77 30.41 41.39
N LEU A 7 29.37 30.24 42.59
CA LEU A 7 29.74 28.92 43.12
C LEU A 7 28.52 28.06 43.54
N ARG A 8 27.38 28.68 43.90
CA ARG A 8 26.13 27.94 44.18
C ARG A 8 25.42 27.45 42.92
N ARG A 9 25.51 28.17 41.79
CA ARG A 9 24.94 27.71 40.51
C ARG A 9 25.77 26.59 39.86
N ALA A 10 27.11 26.61 39.98
CA ALA A 10 27.95 25.53 39.48
C ALA A 10 27.77 24.21 40.26
N LYS A 11 27.55 24.27 41.58
CA LYS A 11 27.26 23.07 42.40
C LYS A 11 25.85 22.50 42.18
N LEU A 12 24.84 23.32 41.86
CA LEU A 12 23.52 22.83 41.50
C LEU A 12 23.50 22.13 40.13
N SER A 13 24.25 22.63 39.15
CA SER A 13 24.33 21.98 37.83
C SER A 13 25.10 20.66 37.88
N LEU A 14 26.14 20.55 38.72
CA LEU A 14 26.87 19.28 38.91
C LEU A 14 26.08 18.28 39.76
N ALA A 15 25.30 18.74 40.75
CA ALA A 15 24.40 17.89 41.52
C ALA A 15 23.19 17.39 40.69
N LEU A 16 22.70 18.15 39.70
CA LEU A 16 21.66 17.69 38.76
C LEU A 16 22.19 16.73 37.68
N ILE A 17 23.48 16.79 37.34
CA ILE A 17 24.12 15.80 36.45
C ILE A 17 24.46 14.50 37.21
N ILE A 18 24.75 14.58 38.51
CA ILE A 18 24.99 13.40 39.36
C ILE A 18 23.67 12.77 39.86
N ALA A 19 22.62 13.57 40.11
CA ALA A 19 21.28 13.06 40.47
C ALA A 19 20.49 12.47 39.28
N SER A 20 20.95 12.68 38.04
CA SER A 20 20.42 11.95 36.86
C SER A 20 21.15 10.63 36.59
N GLN A 21 22.15 10.27 37.41
CA GLN A 21 22.84 8.97 37.35
C GLN A 21 22.66 8.10 38.61
N LEU A 22 22.02 8.61 39.67
CA LEU A 22 21.76 7.88 40.92
C LEU A 22 20.36 8.23 41.44
N ILE A 23 19.36 7.42 41.06
CA ILE A 23 18.14 7.01 41.80
C ILE A 23 17.21 6.39 40.75
N TYR A 24 17.27 5.07 40.64
CA TYR A 24 16.12 4.15 40.74
C TYR A 24 16.69 2.73 40.83
N SER A 25 17.35 2.48 41.96
CA SER A 25 17.39 1.16 42.58
C SER A 25 16.21 1.09 43.56
N VAL A 26 15.16 0.36 43.18
CA VAL A 26 14.25 -0.29 44.13
C VAL A 26 14.17 -1.76 43.74
N PRO A 27 14.45 -2.70 44.65
CA PRO A 27 14.32 -4.13 44.39
C PRO A 27 12.86 -4.55 44.58
N ILE A 28 12.28 -5.22 43.60
CA ILE A 28 11.12 -6.10 43.82
C ILE A 28 11.44 -7.45 43.19
N TYR A 29 11.63 -8.40 44.10
CA TYR A 29 11.72 -9.85 44.00
C TYR A 29 11.50 -10.53 42.63
N ALA A 30 12.58 -11.18 42.18
CA ALA A 30 12.67 -12.56 41.71
C ALA A 30 11.50 -13.16 40.92
N ALA A 31 11.66 -13.21 39.60
CA ALA A 31 11.76 -14.47 38.86
C ALA A 31 12.49 -14.20 37.52
N ASP A 32 13.26 -15.18 37.08
CA ASP A 32 13.99 -15.28 35.81
C ASP A 32 15.31 -14.51 35.68
N ALA A 33 16.38 -15.24 36.00
CA ALA A 33 17.71 -14.99 35.45
C ALA A 33 17.67 -15.09 33.91
N ARG A 34 17.49 -13.94 33.24
CA ARG A 34 17.79 -13.76 31.82
C ARG A 34 18.76 -12.60 31.68
N ILE A 35 19.86 -12.89 30.98
CA ILE A 35 21.05 -12.08 30.68
C ILE A 35 20.79 -10.57 30.76
N THR A 36 21.45 -9.86 31.69
CA THR A 36 21.33 -8.41 31.82
C THR A 36 22.06 -7.70 30.67
N ILE A 37 21.36 -7.47 29.55
CA ILE A 37 21.87 -6.66 28.43
C ILE A 37 22.14 -5.23 28.94
N SER A 38 23.33 -4.68 28.67
CA SER A 38 23.66 -3.30 29.07
C SER A 38 22.70 -2.28 28.45
N LYS A 39 22.47 -1.14 29.11
CA LYS A 39 21.61 -0.06 28.58
C LYS A 39 22.04 0.43 27.19
N ALA A 40 23.35 0.48 26.94
CA ALA A 40 23.90 0.86 25.63
C ALA A 40 23.59 -0.18 24.55
N CYS A 41 23.75 -1.46 24.87
CA CYS A 41 23.36 -2.56 23.98
C CYS A 41 21.85 -2.56 23.72
N ARG A 42 21.02 -2.26 24.73
CA ARG A 42 19.56 -2.17 24.56
C ARG A 42 19.17 -1.09 23.55
N VAL A 43 19.80 0.10 23.60
CA VAL A 43 19.55 1.18 22.63
C VAL A 43 19.96 0.78 21.21
N GLU A 44 21.15 0.20 21.04
CA GLU A 44 21.61 -0.27 19.73
C GLU A 44 20.69 -1.37 19.17
N LEU A 45 20.30 -2.35 19.99
CA LEU A 45 19.49 -3.49 19.57
C LEU A 45 18.03 -3.11 19.28
N THR A 46 17.45 -2.17 20.03
CA THR A 46 16.10 -1.63 19.75
C THR A 46 16.11 -0.75 18.50
N GLY A 47 17.16 0.05 18.30
CA GLY A 47 17.37 0.81 17.07
C GLY A 47 17.53 -0.10 15.85
N GLU A 48 18.33 -1.16 15.98
CA GLU A 48 18.54 -2.15 14.94
C GLU A 48 17.29 -2.97 14.65
N SER A 49 16.54 -3.38 15.68
CA SER A 49 15.23 -4.02 15.49
C SER A 49 14.28 -3.09 14.72
N THR A 50 14.20 -1.82 15.11
CA THR A 50 13.40 -0.82 14.38
C THR A 50 13.83 -0.71 12.91
N ARG A 51 15.14 -0.68 12.65
CA ARG A 51 15.71 -0.66 11.30
C ARG A 51 15.32 -1.90 10.51
N ARG A 52 15.48 -3.10 11.08
CA ARG A 52 15.10 -4.37 10.45
C ARG A 52 13.60 -4.45 10.21
N TRP A 53 12.76 -3.96 11.12
CA TRP A 53 11.32 -3.86 10.90
C TRP A 53 10.96 -2.90 9.76
N ASN A 54 11.68 -1.79 9.62
CA ASN A 54 11.56 -0.92 8.45
C ASN A 54 11.98 -1.63 7.16
N GLU A 55 13.04 -2.43 7.18
CA GLU A 55 13.45 -3.25 6.02
C GLU A 55 12.39 -4.30 5.68
N ILE A 56 11.89 -5.04 6.67
CA ILE A 56 10.82 -6.03 6.55
C ILE A 56 9.57 -5.40 5.91
N SER A 57 9.23 -4.17 6.30
CA SER A 57 8.09 -3.44 5.71
C SER A 57 8.26 -3.19 4.20
N GLY A 58 9.50 -3.04 3.72
CA GLY A 58 9.86 -2.82 2.32
C GLY A 58 10.07 -4.08 1.49
N MET A 59 10.03 -5.27 2.11
CA MET A 59 10.20 -6.57 1.44
C MET A 59 8.95 -6.99 0.68
N SER A 60 9.15 -7.87 -0.31
CA SER A 60 8.06 -8.58 -0.97
C SER A 60 7.28 -9.45 0.04
N PRO A 61 6.00 -9.78 -0.20
CA PRO A 61 5.24 -10.66 0.69
C PRO A 61 5.91 -12.02 0.94
N THR A 62 6.60 -12.58 -0.06
CA THR A 62 7.28 -13.88 0.02
C THR A 62 8.50 -13.84 0.93
N ASP A 63 9.25 -12.75 0.94
CA ASP A 63 10.48 -12.60 1.74
C ASP A 63 10.20 -12.04 3.15
N ARG A 64 9.07 -11.34 3.30
CA ARG A 64 8.67 -10.69 4.55
C ARG A 64 8.36 -11.70 5.67
N LEU A 65 7.63 -12.77 5.38
CA LEU A 65 7.20 -13.73 6.41
C LEU A 65 8.38 -14.47 7.08
N PRO A 66 9.36 -15.02 6.33
CA PRO A 66 10.57 -15.58 6.95
C PRO A 66 11.38 -14.57 7.77
N ALA A 67 11.36 -13.28 7.39
CA ALA A 67 12.04 -12.23 8.15
C ALA A 67 11.32 -11.91 9.47
N ILE A 68 9.98 -11.87 9.47
CA ILE A 68 9.16 -11.73 10.69
C ILE A 68 9.43 -12.88 11.66
N ILE A 69 9.41 -14.13 11.18
CA ILE A 69 9.68 -15.32 12.01
C ILE A 69 11.05 -15.20 12.70
N ARG A 70 12.10 -14.82 11.95
CA ARG A 70 13.44 -14.66 12.51
C ARG A 70 13.50 -13.58 13.60
N GLU A 71 12.80 -12.47 13.45
CA GLU A 71 12.74 -11.43 14.50
C GLU A 71 11.98 -11.91 15.74
N LEU A 72 10.90 -12.68 15.57
CA LEU A 72 10.16 -13.28 16.68
C LEU A 72 11.02 -14.31 17.42
N GLU A 73 11.70 -15.21 16.71
CA GLU A 73 12.65 -16.16 17.29
C GLU A 73 13.82 -15.46 18.00
N ASN A 74 14.27 -14.32 17.47
CA ASN A 74 15.31 -13.50 18.11
C ASN A 74 14.79 -12.86 19.41
N ALA A 75 13.55 -12.37 19.43
CA ALA A 75 12.93 -11.86 20.64
C ALA A 75 12.76 -12.96 21.70
N GLU A 76 12.31 -14.14 21.27
CA GLU A 76 12.16 -15.32 22.12
C GLU A 76 13.49 -15.73 22.77
N ARG A 77 14.54 -15.90 21.95
CA ARG A 77 15.90 -16.28 22.42
C ARG A 77 16.48 -15.29 23.41
N ARG A 78 16.28 -13.98 23.18
CA ARG A 78 16.83 -12.93 24.04
C ARG A 78 16.08 -12.82 25.36
N GLY A 79 14.76 -12.99 25.32
CA GLY A 79 13.91 -12.95 26.49
C GLY A 79 13.87 -11.61 27.25
N ASP A 80 14.27 -10.51 26.61
CA ASP A 80 14.15 -9.14 27.14
C ASP A 80 12.72 -8.61 26.89
N THR A 81 12.03 -8.18 27.96
CA THR A 81 10.62 -7.78 27.90
C THR A 81 10.40 -6.53 27.05
N THR A 82 11.33 -5.56 27.06
CA THR A 82 11.22 -4.33 26.26
C THR A 82 11.35 -4.65 24.77
N PHE A 83 12.37 -5.42 24.41
CA PHE A 83 12.59 -5.88 23.04
C PHE A 83 11.43 -6.74 22.53
N THR A 84 10.90 -7.64 23.37
CA THR A 84 9.77 -8.52 23.03
C THR A 84 8.53 -7.70 22.73
N THR A 85 8.19 -6.72 23.59
CA THR A 85 7.00 -5.87 23.40
C THR A 85 7.09 -5.09 22.09
N GLN A 86 8.23 -4.44 21.83
CA GLN A 86 8.44 -3.69 20.59
C GLN A 86 8.35 -4.59 19.35
N THR A 87 8.91 -5.80 19.43
CA THR A 87 8.87 -6.78 18.34
C THR A 87 7.44 -7.24 18.08
N LEU A 88 6.63 -7.48 19.12
CA LEU A 88 5.22 -7.84 18.98
C LEU A 88 4.39 -6.71 18.35
N ASP A 89 4.61 -5.46 18.75
CA ASP A 89 3.94 -4.29 18.16
C ASP A 89 4.22 -4.15 16.66
N PHE A 90 5.48 -4.31 16.26
CA PHE A 90 5.84 -4.26 14.83
C PHE A 90 5.32 -5.48 14.06
N ALA A 91 5.41 -6.67 14.64
CA ALA A 91 4.91 -7.90 14.04
C ALA A 91 3.41 -7.78 13.75
N LEU A 92 2.61 -7.28 14.69
CA LEU A 92 1.19 -7.08 14.48
C LEU A 92 0.87 -6.04 13.42
N LYS A 93 1.58 -4.91 13.37
CA LYS A 93 1.37 -3.92 12.29
C LYS A 93 1.69 -4.51 10.92
N ALA A 94 2.77 -5.26 10.82
CA ALA A 94 3.16 -5.94 9.60
C ALA A 94 2.11 -6.99 9.19
N ILE A 95 1.64 -7.79 10.15
CA ILE A 95 0.63 -8.83 9.94
C ILE A 95 -0.75 -8.23 9.65
N ALA A 96 -1.19 -7.18 10.32
CA ALA A 96 -2.48 -6.54 10.07
C ALA A 96 -2.57 -6.03 8.62
N THR A 97 -1.48 -5.45 8.11
CA THR A 97 -1.35 -5.05 6.70
C THR A 97 -1.41 -6.27 5.76
N GLN A 98 -0.83 -7.38 6.18
CA GLN A 98 -0.80 -8.63 5.42
C GLN A 98 -2.17 -9.34 5.44
N VAL A 99 -2.87 -9.34 6.57
CA VAL A 99 -4.19 -9.90 6.80
C VAL A 99 -5.28 -9.08 6.11
N GLN A 100 -5.10 -7.76 5.95
CA GLN A 100 -5.98 -6.92 5.14
C GLN A 100 -5.84 -7.19 3.63
N SER A 101 -4.73 -7.76 3.18
CA SER A 101 -4.42 -7.96 1.76
C SER A 101 -4.54 -9.42 1.29
N LEU A 102 -4.80 -10.39 2.17
CA LEU A 102 -4.69 -11.82 1.85
C LEU A 102 -5.92 -12.63 2.27
N THR A 103 -6.30 -13.57 1.41
CA THR A 103 -7.22 -14.67 1.75
C THR A 103 -6.42 -15.89 2.23
N TYR A 104 -7.05 -16.81 2.98
CA TYR A 104 -6.41 -18.00 3.57
C TYR A 104 -5.54 -18.83 2.58
N LYS A 105 -5.90 -18.83 1.29
CA LYS A 105 -5.23 -19.64 0.25
C LYS A 105 -3.78 -19.23 -0.03
N ASP A 106 -3.35 -18.04 0.39
CA ASP A 106 -2.11 -17.44 -0.13
C ASP A 106 -0.88 -17.61 0.78
N ASN A 107 -1.03 -17.99 2.07
CA ASN A 107 0.11 -18.00 3.01
C ASN A 107 0.06 -19.07 4.13
N PRO A 108 0.64 -20.28 3.91
CA PRO A 108 0.61 -21.38 4.88
C PRO A 108 1.41 -21.13 6.16
N LYS A 109 2.27 -20.10 6.21
CA LYS A 109 3.12 -19.77 7.38
C LYS A 109 2.47 -18.80 8.36
N LEU A 110 1.33 -18.19 8.00
CA LEU A 110 0.66 -17.20 8.83
C LEU A 110 0.16 -17.78 10.17
N PRO A 111 -0.43 -18.99 10.24
CA PRO A 111 -0.76 -19.64 11.51
C PRO A 111 0.46 -19.76 12.44
N THR A 112 1.61 -20.20 11.92
CA THR A 112 2.85 -20.35 12.70
C THR A 112 3.33 -19.03 13.30
N ILE A 113 3.22 -17.93 12.55
CA ILE A 113 3.59 -16.60 13.04
C ILE A 113 2.63 -16.15 14.15
N LEU A 114 1.33 -16.36 13.97
CA LEU A 114 0.33 -16.05 14.99
C LEU A 114 0.56 -16.90 16.26
N ASP A 115 0.91 -18.18 16.10
CA ASP A 115 1.24 -19.06 17.22
C ASP A 115 2.43 -18.51 18.01
N GLN A 116 3.50 -18.08 17.32
CA GLN A 116 4.67 -17.48 17.94
C GLN A 116 4.34 -16.17 18.69
N ILE A 117 3.49 -15.32 18.11
CA ILE A 117 3.02 -14.08 18.76
C ILE A 117 2.25 -14.41 20.05
N VAL A 118 1.33 -15.37 19.99
CA VAL A 118 0.55 -15.79 21.16
C VAL A 118 1.48 -16.38 22.24
N VAL A 119 2.47 -17.19 21.85
CA VAL A 119 3.48 -17.74 22.77
C VAL A 119 4.27 -16.63 23.47
N LEU A 120 4.74 -15.63 22.72
CA LEU A 120 5.49 -14.49 23.27
C LEU A 120 4.63 -13.55 24.13
N ALA A 121 3.34 -13.42 23.82
CA ALA A 121 2.42 -12.56 24.56
C ALA A 121 1.99 -13.18 25.91
N LYS A 122 1.89 -14.51 26.01
CA LYS A 122 1.48 -15.23 27.22
C LYS A 122 2.27 -14.86 28.49
N PRO A 123 3.62 -14.85 28.50
CA PRO A 123 4.42 -14.56 29.69
C PRO A 123 4.54 -13.06 30.03
N LEU A 124 3.95 -12.15 29.24
CA LEU A 124 4.04 -10.72 29.54
C LEU A 124 3.43 -10.42 30.92
N PRO A 125 4.14 -9.65 31.78
CA PRO A 125 3.72 -9.42 33.16
C PRO A 125 2.53 -8.48 33.24
N SER A 126 1.84 -8.46 34.39
CA SER A 126 0.60 -7.68 34.60
C SER A 126 0.76 -6.17 34.36
N GLY A 127 1.97 -5.63 34.44
CA GLY A 127 2.27 -4.24 34.07
C GLY A 127 2.06 -3.91 32.58
N TYR A 128 1.87 -4.92 31.71
CA TYR A 128 1.67 -4.80 30.27
C TYR A 128 0.32 -5.38 29.80
N SER A 129 -0.63 -5.54 30.72
CA SER A 129 -1.91 -6.22 30.45
C SER A 129 -2.73 -5.59 29.33
N LEU A 130 -2.66 -4.27 29.13
CA LEU A 130 -3.33 -3.59 28.00
C LEU A 130 -2.73 -4.01 26.65
N GLY A 131 -1.40 -3.94 26.52
CA GLY A 131 -0.69 -4.39 25.32
C GLY A 131 -0.92 -5.86 25.04
N LYS A 132 -0.87 -6.71 26.08
CA LYS A 132 -1.21 -8.14 26.00
C LYS A 132 -2.64 -8.37 25.50
N THR A 133 -3.63 -7.67 26.05
CA THR A 133 -5.04 -7.76 25.63
C THR A 133 -5.17 -7.41 24.15
N HIS A 134 -4.56 -6.29 23.72
CA HIS A 134 -4.61 -5.85 22.33
C HIS A 134 -3.95 -6.85 21.40
N ILE A 135 -2.74 -7.31 21.72
CA ILE A 135 -1.98 -8.25 20.90
C ILE A 135 -2.74 -9.57 20.69
N LEU A 136 -3.30 -10.12 21.77
CA LEU A 136 -4.09 -11.35 21.71
C LEU A 136 -5.40 -11.13 20.96
N THR A 137 -6.07 -9.98 21.12
CA THR A 137 -7.30 -9.66 20.38
C THR A 137 -7.04 -9.54 18.88
N GLU A 138 -5.99 -8.84 18.46
CA GLU A 138 -5.58 -8.75 17.04
C GLU A 138 -5.27 -10.12 16.46
N SER A 139 -4.53 -10.94 17.21
CA SER A 139 -4.19 -12.30 16.80
C SER A 139 -5.43 -13.16 16.63
N ALA A 140 -6.41 -13.04 17.54
CA ALA A 140 -7.70 -13.72 17.43
C ALA A 140 -8.49 -13.32 16.18
N ILE A 141 -8.56 -12.02 15.89
CA ILE A 141 -9.20 -11.50 14.67
C ILE A 141 -8.49 -12.04 13.42
N ALA A 142 -7.15 -12.07 13.44
CA ALA A 142 -6.36 -12.61 12.35
C ALA A 142 -6.63 -14.11 12.12
N TYR A 143 -6.69 -14.92 13.19
CA TYR A 143 -7.08 -16.34 13.12
C TYR A 143 -8.47 -16.52 12.50
N GLY A 144 -9.46 -15.71 12.88
CA GLY A 144 -10.80 -15.75 12.31
C GLY A 144 -10.80 -15.48 10.80
N LYS A 145 -10.05 -14.46 10.35
CA LYS A 145 -9.93 -14.12 8.92
C LYS A 145 -9.29 -15.22 8.08
N ILE A 146 -8.43 -16.05 8.68
CA ILE A 146 -7.81 -17.20 8.03
C ILE A 146 -8.60 -18.50 8.25
N GLY A 147 -9.84 -18.46 8.77
CA GLY A 147 -10.69 -19.63 8.94
C GLY A 147 -10.38 -20.49 10.17
N HIS A 148 -9.42 -20.10 11.01
CA HIS A 148 -9.09 -20.78 12.27
C HIS A 148 -9.94 -20.24 13.44
N PHE A 149 -11.26 -20.22 13.28
CA PHE A 149 -12.19 -19.58 14.22
C PHE A 149 -12.08 -20.10 15.66
N THR A 150 -11.94 -21.41 15.87
CA THR A 150 -11.81 -22.01 17.21
C THR A 150 -10.54 -21.54 17.93
N ILE A 151 -9.41 -21.47 17.24
CA ILE A 151 -8.15 -20.95 17.80
C ILE A 151 -8.27 -19.45 18.07
N GLY A 152 -8.95 -18.72 17.18
CA GLY A 152 -9.29 -17.32 17.38
C GLY A 152 -10.08 -17.09 18.67
N GLN A 153 -11.15 -17.88 18.89
CA GLN A 153 -11.98 -17.80 20.10
C GLN A 153 -11.16 -18.10 21.37
N GLN A 154 -10.34 -19.15 21.37
CA GLN A 154 -9.47 -19.48 22.50
C GLN A 154 -8.46 -18.35 22.79
N THR A 155 -7.89 -17.77 21.74
CA THR A 155 -6.94 -16.65 21.86
C THR A 155 -7.64 -15.40 22.42
N LEU A 156 -8.88 -15.14 22.00
CA LEU A 156 -9.66 -14.01 22.50
C LEU A 156 -10.10 -14.21 23.96
N GLN A 157 -10.34 -15.45 24.37
CA GLN A 157 -10.58 -15.78 25.77
C GLN A 157 -9.35 -15.48 26.64
N LEU A 158 -8.14 -15.82 26.17
CA LEU A 158 -6.89 -15.44 26.84
C LEU A 158 -6.73 -13.92 26.92
N ALA A 159 -7.16 -13.19 25.89
CA ALA A 159 -7.17 -11.73 25.91
C ALA A 159 -8.12 -11.21 27.00
N ALA A 160 -9.33 -11.75 27.09
CA ALA A 160 -10.33 -11.38 28.09
C ALA A 160 -9.83 -11.63 29.53
N GLU A 161 -9.17 -12.76 29.77
CA GLU A 161 -8.56 -13.07 31.07
C GLU A 161 -7.48 -12.06 31.48
N SER A 162 -6.72 -11.55 30.49
CA SER A 162 -5.63 -10.61 30.73
C SER A 162 -6.11 -9.21 31.15
N VAL A 163 -7.39 -8.86 30.92
CA VAL A 163 -7.95 -7.56 31.30
C VAL A 163 -7.90 -7.33 32.81
N SER A 164 -8.03 -8.39 33.61
CA SER A 164 -7.97 -8.29 35.08
C SER A 164 -6.63 -7.76 35.60
N GLY A 165 -5.57 -7.86 34.80
CA GLY A 165 -4.25 -7.33 35.13
C GLY A 165 -4.05 -5.85 34.80
N ILE A 166 -5.02 -5.17 34.18
CA ILE A 166 -4.92 -3.75 33.82
C ILE A 166 -5.07 -2.89 35.08
N ARG A 167 -3.92 -2.47 35.63
CA ARG A 167 -3.82 -1.66 36.86
C ARG A 167 -3.84 -0.15 36.62
N ASN A 168 -3.68 0.30 35.37
CA ASN A 168 -3.63 1.71 34.99
C ASN A 168 -4.99 2.20 34.46
N THR A 169 -5.30 3.45 34.81
CA THR A 169 -6.51 4.30 34.63
C THR A 169 -7.80 3.72 34.02
N PRO A 170 -9.01 4.16 34.48
CA PRO A 170 -10.30 3.80 33.89
C PRO A 170 -10.39 3.87 32.36
N LYS A 171 -9.58 4.75 31.74
CA LYS A 171 -9.46 4.88 30.28
C LYS A 171 -8.94 3.61 29.61
N ASP A 172 -7.88 3.00 30.14
CA ASP A 172 -7.24 1.81 29.57
C ASP A 172 -8.16 0.59 29.70
N LEU A 173 -8.88 0.49 30.82
CA LEU A 173 -9.87 -0.57 31.03
C LEU A 173 -11.02 -0.48 30.03
N VAL A 174 -11.57 0.72 29.80
CA VAL A 174 -12.62 0.92 28.79
C VAL A 174 -12.11 0.58 27.39
N ALA A 175 -10.91 1.05 27.03
CA ALA A 175 -10.30 0.76 25.72
C ALA A 175 -10.12 -0.76 25.51
N ALA A 176 -9.68 -1.49 26.52
CA ALA A 176 -9.53 -2.94 26.46
C ALA A 176 -10.87 -3.66 26.19
N HIS A 177 -11.95 -3.26 26.88
CA HIS A 177 -13.27 -3.86 26.67
C HIS A 177 -13.89 -3.52 25.31
N ILE A 178 -13.64 -2.31 24.78
CA ILE A 178 -14.02 -1.94 23.41
C ILE A 178 -13.25 -2.82 22.40
N ARG A 179 -11.94 -2.98 22.57
CA ARG A 179 -11.13 -3.83 21.69
C ARG A 179 -11.62 -5.28 21.73
N LEU A 180 -11.92 -5.82 22.91
CA LEU A 180 -12.49 -7.16 23.05
C LEU A 180 -13.83 -7.28 22.32
N ALA A 181 -14.72 -6.29 22.44
CA ALA A 181 -15.98 -6.29 21.72
C ALA A 181 -15.77 -6.34 20.20
N GLU A 182 -14.83 -5.57 19.66
CA GLU A 182 -14.45 -5.64 18.24
C GLU A 182 -13.93 -7.04 17.85
N GLY A 183 -13.14 -7.67 18.72
CA GLY A 183 -12.68 -9.05 18.56
C GLY A 183 -13.83 -10.06 18.50
N TRP A 184 -14.77 -9.95 19.43
CA TRP A 184 -15.95 -10.84 19.49
C TRP A 184 -16.86 -10.64 18.28
N ILE A 185 -17.05 -9.40 17.83
CA ILE A 185 -17.79 -9.08 16.60
C ILE A 185 -17.12 -9.72 15.38
N ALA A 186 -15.79 -9.62 15.26
CA ALA A 186 -15.06 -10.20 14.14
C ALA A 186 -15.11 -11.75 14.10
N LEU A 187 -15.38 -12.39 15.24
CA LEU A 187 -15.56 -13.85 15.37
C LEU A 187 -17.03 -14.27 15.43
N ASP A 188 -17.97 -13.37 15.09
CA ASP A 188 -19.41 -13.62 15.06
C ASP A 188 -19.97 -14.10 16.42
N GLN A 189 -19.50 -13.48 17.51
CA GLN A 189 -19.91 -13.73 18.90
C GLN A 189 -20.62 -12.49 19.48
N PRO A 190 -21.86 -12.19 19.06
CA PRO A 190 -22.54 -10.94 19.42
C PRO A 190 -22.92 -10.85 20.91
N ALA A 191 -23.10 -11.98 21.60
CA ALA A 191 -23.45 -11.99 23.03
C ALA A 191 -22.25 -11.59 23.91
N GLU A 192 -21.08 -12.12 23.61
CA GLU A 192 -19.80 -11.84 24.25
C GLU A 192 -19.35 -10.39 23.97
N ALA A 193 -19.57 -9.94 22.73
CA ALA A 193 -19.41 -8.54 22.36
C ALA A 193 -20.32 -7.64 23.21
N ALA A 194 -21.62 -7.96 23.32
CA ALA A 194 -22.55 -7.20 24.15
C ALA A 194 -22.12 -7.17 25.62
N SER A 195 -21.64 -8.30 26.18
CA SER A 195 -21.13 -8.35 27.55
C SER A 195 -19.93 -7.40 27.75
N SER A 196 -18.98 -7.41 26.80
CA SER A 196 -17.82 -6.52 26.83
C SER A 196 -18.23 -5.05 26.71
N LEU A 197 -19.18 -4.73 25.84
CA LEU A 197 -19.72 -3.38 25.68
C LEU A 197 -20.50 -2.89 26.90
N ASN A 198 -21.30 -3.74 27.54
CA ASN A 198 -22.03 -3.39 28.76
C ASN A 198 -21.06 -2.99 29.87
N TYR A 199 -20.02 -3.79 30.08
CA TYR A 199 -18.98 -3.46 31.05
C TYR A 199 -18.23 -2.18 30.69
N GLY A 200 -17.79 -2.05 29.43
CA GLY A 200 -17.12 -0.84 28.94
C GLY A 200 -17.98 0.42 29.13
N PHE A 201 -19.28 0.34 28.86
CA PHE A 201 -20.23 1.43 29.09
C PHE A 201 -20.36 1.80 30.57
N GLU A 202 -20.57 0.81 31.44
CA GLU A 202 -20.67 1.04 32.89
C GLU A 202 -19.41 1.70 33.45
N GLN A 203 -18.23 1.22 33.06
CA GLN A 203 -16.95 1.83 33.47
C GLN A 203 -16.77 3.25 32.93
N THR A 204 -17.20 3.50 31.69
CA THR A 204 -17.16 4.83 31.07
C THR A 204 -18.02 5.82 31.85
N ILE A 205 -19.23 5.43 32.24
CA ILE A 205 -20.14 6.30 32.99
C ILE A 205 -19.66 6.51 34.43
N LYS A 206 -19.21 5.43 35.10
CA LYS A 206 -18.88 5.44 36.52
C LYS A 206 -17.52 6.09 36.81
N ASN A 207 -16.51 5.78 36.01
CA ASN A 207 -15.11 6.00 36.40
C ASN A 207 -14.35 6.98 35.49
N LEU A 208 -14.83 7.25 34.28
CA LEU A 208 -14.13 8.15 33.35
C LEU A 208 -14.59 9.61 33.53
N LYS A 209 -13.74 10.40 34.19
CA LYS A 209 -14.02 11.81 34.51
C LYS A 209 -13.65 12.79 33.40
N ASP A 210 -12.73 12.42 32.52
CA ASP A 210 -12.34 13.24 31.37
C ASP A 210 -13.51 13.31 30.36
N PRO A 211 -14.15 14.48 30.16
CA PRO A 211 -15.28 14.61 29.26
C PRO A 211 -14.94 14.25 27.81
N TYR A 212 -13.72 14.54 27.36
CA TYR A 212 -13.32 14.25 25.98
C TYR A 212 -13.22 12.74 25.73
N ALA A 213 -12.46 12.02 26.57
CA ALA A 213 -12.36 10.56 26.46
C ALA A 213 -13.72 9.88 26.68
N LYS A 214 -14.55 10.39 27.60
CA LYS A 214 -15.91 9.88 27.82
C LYS A 214 -16.74 9.98 26.56
N ARG A 215 -16.74 11.13 25.89
CA ARG A 215 -17.43 11.32 24.61
C ARG A 215 -16.95 10.32 23.56
N GLU A 216 -15.64 10.22 23.39
CA GLU A 216 -15.02 9.36 22.38
C GLU A 216 -15.46 7.90 22.53
N PHE A 217 -15.38 7.35 23.75
CA PHE A 217 -15.77 5.97 23.99
C PHE A 217 -17.28 5.74 23.88
N LEU A 218 -18.11 6.65 24.36
CA LEU A 218 -19.56 6.52 24.20
C LEU A 218 -19.96 6.45 22.72
N SER A 219 -19.37 7.30 21.88
CA SER A 219 -19.60 7.26 20.42
C SER A 219 -19.14 5.95 19.79
N GLN A 220 -17.99 5.40 20.22
CA GLN A 220 -17.54 4.08 19.75
C GLN A 220 -18.50 2.96 20.18
N ILE A 221 -18.94 2.97 21.44
CA ILE A 221 -19.87 1.98 21.99
C ILE A 221 -21.22 2.00 21.26
N VAL A 222 -21.77 3.19 20.94
CA VAL A 222 -22.99 3.31 20.12
C VAL A 222 -22.81 2.55 18.81
N ASN A 223 -21.73 2.81 18.08
CA ASN A 223 -21.47 2.17 16.79
C ASN A 223 -21.32 0.65 16.90
N LEU A 224 -20.65 0.15 17.95
CA LEU A 224 -20.48 -1.29 18.16
C LEU A 224 -21.80 -1.98 18.51
N TYR A 225 -22.68 -1.36 19.32
CA TYR A 225 -24.03 -1.89 19.53
C TYR A 225 -24.85 -1.98 18.25
N LEU A 226 -24.68 -1.03 17.32
CA LEU A 226 -25.35 -1.08 16.01
C LEU A 226 -24.82 -2.23 15.15
N GLN A 227 -23.52 -2.54 15.21
CA GLN A 227 -22.94 -3.68 14.48
C GLN A 227 -23.50 -5.04 14.94
N ILE A 228 -23.82 -5.18 16.23
CA ILE A 228 -24.42 -6.40 16.79
C ILE A 228 -25.96 -6.35 16.87
N TYR A 229 -26.60 -5.46 16.11
CA TYR A 229 -28.06 -5.36 16.01
C TYR A 229 -28.78 -5.11 17.36
N GLN A 230 -28.18 -4.30 18.25
CA GLN A 230 -28.73 -3.92 19.57
C GLN A 230 -29.15 -2.43 19.60
N PRO A 231 -30.18 -2.01 18.84
CA PRO A 231 -30.53 -0.60 18.66
C PRO A 231 -31.05 0.07 19.94
N THR A 232 -31.65 -0.69 20.86
CA THR A 232 -32.11 -0.16 22.15
C THR A 232 -30.94 0.23 23.06
N LYS A 233 -29.89 -0.61 23.11
CA LYS A 233 -28.66 -0.28 23.83
C LYS A 233 -27.90 0.87 23.19
N ALA A 234 -27.80 0.91 21.85
CA ALA A 234 -27.21 2.04 21.15
C ALA A 234 -27.93 3.37 21.48
N LEU A 235 -29.28 3.37 21.51
CA LEU A 235 -30.06 4.55 21.88
C LEU A 235 -29.89 4.94 23.36
N GLU A 236 -29.77 3.97 24.26
CA GLU A 236 -29.50 4.20 25.69
C GLU A 236 -28.15 4.92 25.89
N VAL A 237 -27.10 4.46 25.21
CA VAL A 237 -25.76 5.05 25.25
C VAL A 237 -25.76 6.44 24.61
N LEU A 238 -26.44 6.61 23.46
CA LEU A 238 -26.54 7.90 22.77
C LEU A 238 -27.15 8.99 23.66
N LYS A 239 -28.12 8.65 24.52
CA LYS A 239 -28.72 9.60 25.47
C LYS A 239 -27.75 10.15 26.52
N GLN A 240 -26.58 9.51 26.68
CA GLN A 240 -25.50 9.99 27.56
C GLN A 240 -24.57 11.00 26.88
N LEU A 241 -24.71 11.21 25.56
CA LEU A 241 -23.97 12.18 24.78
C LEU A 241 -24.77 13.47 24.62
N SER A 242 -24.08 14.62 24.56
CA SER A 242 -24.74 15.88 24.18
C SER A 242 -25.12 15.84 22.70
N PRO A 243 -26.24 16.48 22.26
CA PRO A 243 -26.56 16.63 20.85
C PRO A 243 -25.46 17.32 20.00
N GLU A 244 -24.53 18.04 20.65
CA GLU A 244 -23.38 18.69 20.02
C GLU A 244 -22.22 17.71 19.71
N ASP A 245 -22.26 16.53 20.33
CA ASP A 245 -21.18 15.53 20.30
C ASP A 245 -21.32 14.51 19.17
N TYR A 246 -22.44 14.51 18.46
CA TYR A 246 -22.71 13.62 17.34
C TYR A 246 -23.55 14.31 16.27
N ASP A 247 -23.48 13.81 15.03
CA ASP A 247 -24.41 14.24 13.98
C ASP A 247 -25.73 13.46 14.15
N PRO A 248 -26.85 14.13 14.51
CA PRO A 248 -28.13 13.46 14.71
C PRO A 248 -28.68 12.85 13.42
N ASP A 249 -28.42 13.44 12.25
CA ASP A 249 -28.93 12.92 10.97
C ASP A 249 -28.24 11.63 10.56
N ILE A 250 -27.02 11.40 11.02
CA ILE A 250 -26.28 10.16 10.80
C ILE A 250 -26.65 9.15 11.89
N THR A 251 -26.42 9.50 13.15
CA THR A 251 -26.43 8.55 14.27
C THR A 251 -27.84 8.04 14.57
N ILE A 252 -28.84 8.94 14.63
CA ILE A 252 -30.24 8.55 14.89
C ILE A 252 -30.80 7.77 13.70
N THR A 253 -30.44 8.15 12.47
CA THR A 253 -30.83 7.41 11.26
C THR A 253 -30.25 6.00 11.25
N GLN A 254 -28.99 5.80 11.67
CA GLN A 254 -28.40 4.46 11.79
C GLN A 254 -29.06 3.62 12.88
N ILE A 255 -29.44 4.23 14.01
CA ILE A 255 -30.25 3.56 15.04
C ILE A 255 -31.61 3.16 14.47
N ALA A 256 -32.30 4.06 13.76
CA ALA A 256 -33.58 3.77 13.10
C ALA A 256 -33.44 2.63 12.08
N ALA A 257 -32.41 2.67 11.24
CA ALA A 257 -32.07 1.62 10.29
C ALA A 257 -31.87 0.26 10.99
N THR A 258 -31.22 0.27 12.16
CA THR A 258 -30.97 -0.95 12.94
C THR A 258 -32.23 -1.47 13.61
N TYR A 259 -33.14 -0.61 14.08
CA TYR A 259 -34.48 -1.02 14.51
C TYR A 259 -35.25 -1.72 13.40
N PHE A 260 -35.20 -1.18 12.16
CA PHE A 260 -35.84 -1.83 11.03
C PHE A 260 -35.26 -3.22 10.76
N LYS A 261 -33.93 -3.37 10.78
CA LYS A 261 -33.26 -4.68 10.65
C LYS A 261 -33.63 -5.64 11.78
N ALA A 262 -33.80 -5.12 12.99
CA ALA A 262 -34.30 -5.87 14.15
C ALA A 262 -35.83 -6.12 14.11
N ARG A 263 -36.49 -5.89 12.96
CA ARG A 263 -37.92 -6.11 12.70
C ARG A 263 -38.86 -5.23 13.54
N ASP A 264 -38.40 -4.04 13.95
CA ASP A 264 -39.22 -3.02 14.61
C ASP A 264 -39.37 -1.77 13.72
N PRO A 265 -40.18 -1.85 12.63
CA PRO A 265 -40.38 -0.73 11.71
C PRO A 265 -41.12 0.44 12.37
N VAL A 266 -41.86 0.20 13.45
CA VAL A 266 -42.59 1.25 14.19
C VAL A 266 -41.60 2.17 14.89
N LYS A 267 -40.65 1.63 15.65
CA LYS A 267 -39.60 2.46 16.28
C LYS A 267 -38.65 3.08 15.27
N ALA A 268 -38.33 2.36 14.19
CA ALA A 268 -37.55 2.92 13.09
C ALA A 268 -38.22 4.20 12.54
N LYS A 269 -39.52 4.13 12.25
CA LYS A 269 -40.31 5.28 11.79
C LYS A 269 -40.38 6.40 12.83
N GLN A 270 -40.59 6.08 14.11
CA GLN A 270 -40.66 7.08 15.19
C GLN A 270 -39.37 7.91 15.31
N LEU A 271 -38.22 7.32 15.01
CA LEU A 271 -36.93 8.01 15.03
C LEU A 271 -36.61 8.75 13.72
N LEU A 272 -37.01 8.18 12.57
CA LEU A 272 -36.69 8.74 11.26
C LEU A 272 -37.59 9.93 10.87
N ASP A 273 -38.90 9.86 11.17
CA ASP A 273 -39.88 10.85 10.73
C ASP A 273 -39.60 12.27 11.30
N PRO A 274 -39.17 12.45 12.56
CA PRO A 274 -38.75 13.76 13.07
C PRO A 274 -37.60 14.37 12.28
N LEU A 275 -36.58 13.57 11.90
CA LEU A 275 -35.46 14.04 11.10
C LEU A 275 -35.90 14.44 9.70
N LEU A 276 -36.78 13.65 9.08
CA LEU A 276 -37.35 13.97 7.78
C LEU A 276 -38.14 15.28 7.83
N LYS A 277 -38.96 15.49 8.87
CA LYS A 277 -39.72 16.73 9.07
C LYS A 277 -38.78 17.93 9.25
N ALA A 278 -37.70 17.77 10.02
CA ALA A 278 -36.69 18.81 10.22
C ALA A 278 -35.99 19.17 8.90
N ALA A 279 -35.57 18.18 8.10
CA ALA A 279 -34.96 18.39 6.79
C ALA A 279 -35.89 19.18 5.85
N LEU A 280 -37.18 18.84 5.82
CA LEU A 280 -38.17 19.52 4.97
C LEU A 280 -38.47 20.97 5.41
N ALA A 281 -38.26 21.30 6.68
CA ALA A 281 -38.43 22.65 7.19
C ALA A 281 -37.29 23.61 6.77
N ILE A 282 -36.17 23.08 6.26
CA ILE A 282 -35.04 23.89 5.78
C ILE A 282 -35.45 24.64 4.50
N LYS A 283 -35.32 25.97 4.55
CA LYS A 283 -35.67 26.87 3.43
C LYS A 283 -34.66 26.79 2.29
N ASP A 284 -33.38 26.71 2.62
CA ASP A 284 -32.32 26.57 1.63
C ASP A 284 -32.42 25.20 0.93
N VAL A 285 -32.54 25.23 -0.40
CA VAL A 285 -32.83 24.03 -1.19
C VAL A 285 -31.66 23.05 -1.15
N GLU A 286 -30.44 23.56 -1.14
CA GLU A 286 -29.23 22.74 -1.16
C GLU A 286 -29.00 22.05 0.17
N GLN A 287 -29.05 22.80 1.27
CA GLN A 287 -28.96 22.26 2.62
C GLN A 287 -30.05 21.23 2.89
N ARG A 288 -31.28 21.48 2.42
CA ARG A 288 -32.37 20.50 2.49
C ARG A 288 -32.03 19.20 1.74
N GLU A 289 -31.53 19.29 0.51
CA GLU A 289 -31.20 18.10 -0.29
C GLU A 289 -29.99 17.35 0.27
N ILE A 290 -29.00 18.04 0.84
CA ILE A 290 -27.89 17.41 1.57
C ILE A 290 -28.43 16.59 2.74
N LYS A 291 -29.33 17.17 3.55
CA LYS A 291 -29.94 16.47 4.69
C LYS A 291 -30.75 15.25 4.24
N LEU A 292 -31.59 15.40 3.22
CA LEU A 292 -32.37 14.27 2.67
C LEU A 292 -31.46 13.16 2.10
N MET A 293 -30.38 13.51 1.41
CA MET A 293 -29.37 12.56 0.94
C MET A 293 -28.75 11.81 2.12
N THR A 294 -28.31 12.50 3.17
CA THR A 294 -27.74 11.87 4.37
C THR A 294 -28.69 10.83 4.96
N LEU A 295 -29.98 11.16 5.10
CA LEU A 295 -30.97 10.19 5.57
C LEU A 295 -31.03 8.94 4.68
N VAL A 296 -31.03 9.11 3.35
CA VAL A 296 -31.06 7.97 2.41
C VAL A 296 -29.79 7.13 2.49
N LEU A 297 -28.62 7.77 2.52
CA LEU A 297 -27.33 7.09 2.61
C LEU A 297 -27.23 6.23 3.88
N HIS A 298 -27.81 6.66 5.00
CA HIS A 298 -27.73 5.92 6.25
C HIS A 298 -28.92 4.98 6.50
N TYR A 299 -30.08 5.22 5.89
CA TYR A 299 -31.28 4.40 6.08
C TYR A 299 -31.46 3.30 5.02
N ALA A 300 -31.12 3.54 3.75
CA ALA A 300 -31.27 2.52 2.68
C ALA A 300 -30.57 1.17 2.98
N PRO A 301 -29.39 1.14 3.64
CA PRO A 301 -28.75 -0.11 4.06
C PRO A 301 -29.55 -0.95 5.06
N SER A 302 -30.68 -0.45 5.59
CA SER A 302 -31.64 -1.24 6.38
C SER A 302 -32.45 -2.24 5.54
N GLY A 303 -32.60 -1.99 4.24
CA GLY A 303 -33.47 -2.75 3.35
C GLY A 303 -34.85 -2.14 3.14
N ASP A 304 -35.23 -1.07 3.86
CA ASP A 304 -36.47 -0.32 3.64
C ASP A 304 -36.37 0.62 2.41
N LEU A 305 -36.13 0.02 1.25
CA LEU A 305 -35.81 0.75 0.03
C LEU A 305 -36.99 1.57 -0.48
N ARG A 306 -38.23 1.14 -0.24
CA ARG A 306 -39.42 1.91 -0.61
C ARG A 306 -39.49 3.23 0.15
N ARG A 307 -39.21 3.22 1.46
CA ARG A 307 -39.13 4.45 2.25
C ARG A 307 -37.99 5.34 1.79
N SER A 308 -36.83 4.76 1.46
CA SER A 308 -35.72 5.52 0.86
C SER A 308 -36.12 6.17 -0.48
N GLN A 309 -36.83 5.46 -1.37
CA GLN A 309 -37.35 6.03 -2.62
C GLN A 309 -38.32 7.19 -2.36
N GLN A 310 -39.18 7.09 -1.33
CA GLN A 310 -40.05 8.19 -0.91
C GLN A 310 -39.24 9.41 -0.47
N ILE A 311 -38.17 9.23 0.31
CA ILE A 311 -37.31 10.34 0.74
C ILE A 311 -36.64 11.00 -0.47
N VAL A 312 -36.10 10.22 -1.42
CA VAL A 312 -35.47 10.78 -2.63
C VAL A 312 -36.47 11.51 -3.52
N SER A 313 -37.74 11.10 -3.53
CA SER A 313 -38.78 11.80 -4.29
C SER A 313 -39.05 13.23 -3.80
N LEU A 314 -38.63 13.57 -2.58
CA LEU A 314 -38.72 14.91 -1.99
C LEU A 314 -37.56 15.82 -2.45
N MET A 315 -36.51 15.25 -3.05
CA MET A 315 -35.39 15.98 -3.66
C MET A 315 -35.79 16.36 -5.09
N LYS A 316 -35.98 17.65 -5.34
CA LYS A 316 -36.60 18.13 -6.59
C LYS A 316 -35.59 18.40 -7.69
N ARG A 317 -34.34 18.72 -7.36
CA ARG A 317 -33.32 19.03 -8.37
C ARG A 317 -32.62 17.75 -8.85
N PRO A 318 -32.37 17.60 -10.17
CA PRO A 318 -31.50 16.55 -10.68
C PRO A 318 -30.04 16.96 -10.44
N ASN A 319 -29.55 16.75 -9.23
CA ASN A 319 -28.17 17.07 -8.84
C ASN A 319 -27.43 15.85 -8.27
N SER A 320 -26.16 16.05 -7.95
CA SER A 320 -25.27 15.01 -7.42
C SER A 320 -25.79 14.37 -6.12
N PHE A 321 -26.43 15.13 -5.23
CA PHE A 321 -26.99 14.59 -3.98
C PHE A 321 -28.11 13.58 -4.24
N ARG A 322 -29.02 13.92 -5.16
CA ARG A 322 -30.11 13.02 -5.56
C ARG A 322 -29.57 11.80 -6.30
N ALA A 323 -28.57 12.01 -7.15
CA ALA A 323 -27.90 10.94 -7.88
C ALA A 323 -27.23 9.92 -6.94
N ARG A 324 -26.48 10.37 -5.93
CA ARG A 324 -25.87 9.52 -4.90
C ARG A 324 -26.92 8.70 -4.13
N SER A 325 -28.08 9.31 -3.89
CA SER A 325 -29.20 8.64 -3.23
C SER A 325 -29.79 7.53 -4.11
N TRP A 326 -30.00 7.77 -5.41
CA TRP A 326 -30.42 6.73 -6.34
C TRP A 326 -29.40 5.63 -6.54
N LEU A 327 -28.10 5.97 -6.61
CA LEU A 327 -27.03 4.98 -6.69
C LEU A 327 -27.04 4.05 -5.46
N THR A 328 -27.24 4.61 -4.27
CA THR A 328 -27.33 3.85 -3.02
C THR A 328 -28.53 2.91 -3.03
N ILE A 329 -29.71 3.40 -3.41
CA ILE A 329 -30.92 2.57 -3.50
C ILE A 329 -30.75 1.46 -4.55
N ALA A 330 -30.14 1.75 -5.69
CA ALA A 330 -29.86 0.75 -6.71
C ALA A 330 -28.96 -0.38 -6.17
N ALA A 331 -27.90 -0.01 -5.46
CA ALA A 331 -26.90 -0.95 -4.98
C ALA A 331 -27.39 -1.77 -3.79
N GLU A 332 -28.12 -1.15 -2.87
CA GLU A 332 -28.81 -1.88 -1.79
C GLU A 332 -29.93 -2.76 -2.37
N GLY A 333 -30.63 -2.32 -3.42
CA GLY A 333 -31.58 -3.15 -4.18
C GLY A 333 -30.94 -4.44 -4.70
N ARG A 334 -29.70 -4.40 -5.18
CA ARG A 334 -28.94 -5.62 -5.50
C ARG A 334 -28.67 -6.47 -4.27
N LYS A 335 -28.15 -5.88 -3.18
CA LYS A 335 -27.75 -6.62 -1.97
C LYS A 335 -28.93 -7.33 -1.29
N PHE A 336 -30.11 -6.73 -1.32
CA PHE A 336 -31.34 -7.30 -0.77
C PHE A 336 -32.15 -8.12 -1.79
N ASN A 337 -31.60 -8.43 -2.97
CA ASN A 337 -32.25 -9.20 -4.03
C ASN A 337 -33.61 -8.63 -4.48
N GLN A 338 -33.68 -7.30 -4.65
CA GLN A 338 -34.85 -6.55 -5.14
C GLN A 338 -34.56 -5.93 -6.53
N PRO A 339 -34.55 -6.75 -7.61
CA PRO A 339 -34.11 -6.33 -8.95
C PRO A 339 -34.97 -5.22 -9.55
N GLU A 340 -36.28 -5.20 -9.28
CA GLU A 340 -37.19 -4.16 -9.78
C GLU A 340 -36.85 -2.78 -9.21
N ILE A 341 -36.58 -2.69 -7.90
CA ILE A 341 -36.15 -1.46 -7.24
C ILE A 341 -34.80 -1.02 -7.80
N ARG A 342 -33.87 -1.96 -8.00
CA ARG A 342 -32.56 -1.68 -8.59
C ARG A 342 -32.68 -1.05 -9.97
N GLU A 343 -33.42 -1.68 -10.88
CA GLU A 343 -33.55 -1.17 -12.25
C GLU A 343 -34.32 0.16 -12.29
N SER A 344 -35.35 0.32 -11.46
CA SER A 344 -36.09 1.58 -11.32
C SER A 344 -35.18 2.72 -10.83
N ALA A 345 -34.36 2.47 -9.80
CA ALA A 345 -33.42 3.46 -9.27
C ALA A 345 -32.32 3.82 -10.29
N LEU A 346 -31.77 2.83 -11.01
CA LEU A 346 -30.82 3.09 -12.10
C LEU A 346 -31.43 3.91 -13.23
N ALA A 347 -32.68 3.64 -13.61
CA ALA A 347 -33.38 4.42 -14.63
C ALA A 347 -33.59 5.88 -14.19
N ARG A 348 -33.96 6.11 -12.92
CA ARG A 348 -34.07 7.46 -12.34
C ARG A 348 -32.72 8.17 -12.30
N LEU A 349 -31.66 7.47 -11.91
CA LEU A 349 -30.30 8.00 -11.90
C LEU A 349 -29.84 8.46 -13.30
N VAL A 350 -30.08 7.65 -14.33
CA VAL A 350 -29.78 8.01 -15.72
C VAL A 350 -30.58 9.23 -16.17
N ALA A 351 -31.87 9.29 -15.81
CA ALA A 351 -32.71 10.43 -16.14
C ALA A 351 -32.22 11.72 -15.46
N ASP A 352 -31.82 11.65 -14.19
CA ASP A 352 -31.28 12.79 -13.45
C ASP A 352 -29.95 13.26 -14.06
N ALA A 353 -29.05 12.36 -14.44
CA ALA A 353 -27.80 12.72 -15.11
C ALA A 353 -28.03 13.47 -16.43
N LYS A 354 -28.96 12.99 -17.26
CA LYS A 354 -29.33 13.67 -18.52
C LYS A 354 -30.00 15.02 -18.27
N ALA A 355 -30.88 15.10 -17.29
CA ALA A 355 -31.54 16.36 -16.92
C ALA A 355 -30.54 17.41 -16.40
N ALA A 356 -29.49 16.96 -15.71
CA ALA A 356 -28.37 17.78 -15.27
C ALA A 356 -27.39 18.16 -16.40
N LYS A 357 -27.54 17.58 -17.61
CA LYS A 357 -26.61 17.72 -18.75
C LYS A 357 -25.17 17.32 -18.40
N ILE A 358 -25.01 16.33 -17.51
CA ILE A 358 -23.69 15.81 -17.11
C ILE A 358 -23.29 14.57 -17.91
N ASP A 359 -24.16 14.01 -18.74
CA ASP A 359 -23.92 12.76 -19.47
C ASP A 359 -22.66 12.77 -20.34
N ASP A 360 -22.38 13.88 -21.02
CA ASP A 360 -21.16 14.05 -21.83
C ASP A 360 -19.91 14.41 -20.98
N GLN A 361 -20.11 14.97 -19.78
CA GLN A 361 -19.05 15.43 -18.89
C GLN A 361 -18.75 14.45 -17.75
N PHE A 362 -19.55 13.39 -17.62
CA PHE A 362 -19.50 12.48 -16.49
C PHE A 362 -18.13 11.82 -16.39
N GLY A 363 -17.49 11.97 -15.23
CA GLY A 363 -16.14 11.48 -15.00
C GLY A 363 -15.04 12.23 -15.76
N GLY A 364 -15.35 13.41 -16.30
CA GLY A 364 -14.37 14.37 -16.79
C GLY A 364 -13.50 14.90 -15.66
N ARG A 365 -12.41 15.60 -16.01
CA ARG A 365 -11.35 16.00 -15.07
C ARG A 365 -11.83 16.78 -13.83
N PHE A 366 -12.89 17.57 -14.00
CA PHE A 366 -13.43 18.44 -12.95
C PHE A 366 -14.80 17.97 -12.42
N ASP A 367 -15.28 16.81 -12.86
CA ASP A 367 -16.53 16.23 -12.36
C ASP A 367 -16.32 15.53 -11.01
N ASN A 368 -15.96 16.32 -10.01
CA ASN A 368 -15.82 15.86 -8.63
C ASN A 368 -17.19 15.63 -7.98
N GLU A 369 -18.18 16.45 -8.32
CA GLU A 369 -19.48 16.44 -7.66
C GLU A 369 -20.33 15.21 -8.03
N TRP A 370 -20.35 14.79 -9.31
CA TRP A 370 -21.09 13.59 -9.69
C TRP A 370 -20.22 12.35 -9.65
N TYR A 371 -19.28 12.22 -10.57
CA TYR A 371 -18.47 11.00 -10.66
C TYR A 371 -17.53 10.84 -9.46
N GLY A 372 -16.83 11.90 -9.02
CA GLY A 372 -15.91 11.83 -7.89
C GLY A 372 -16.58 11.30 -6.61
N GLU A 373 -17.68 11.93 -6.19
CA GLU A 373 -18.46 11.51 -5.02
C GLU A 373 -19.07 10.11 -5.19
N MET A 374 -19.63 9.77 -6.36
CA MET A 374 -20.20 8.45 -6.59
C MET A 374 -19.14 7.34 -6.67
N SER A 375 -17.95 7.65 -7.19
CA SER A 375 -16.81 6.75 -7.21
C SER A 375 -16.32 6.46 -5.79
N ASN A 376 -16.16 7.50 -4.98
CA ASN A 376 -15.80 7.36 -3.56
C ASN A 376 -16.84 6.52 -2.80
N LEU A 377 -18.13 6.83 -2.98
CA LEU A 377 -19.23 6.05 -2.39
C LEU A 377 -19.20 4.59 -2.87
N SER A 378 -18.92 4.35 -4.16
CA SER A 378 -18.89 3.02 -4.75
C SER A 378 -17.71 2.18 -4.27
N GLN A 379 -16.54 2.80 -4.04
CA GLN A 379 -15.37 2.15 -3.47
C GLN A 379 -15.61 1.78 -2.01
N THR A 380 -16.11 2.73 -1.20
CA THR A 380 -16.31 2.54 0.24
C THR A 380 -17.43 1.54 0.58
N ARG A 381 -18.46 1.42 -0.27
CA ARG A 381 -19.65 0.58 0.02
C ARG A 381 -19.87 -0.59 -0.93
N ALA A 382 -18.92 -0.85 -1.82
CA ALA A 382 -19.00 -1.88 -2.86
C ALA A 382 -20.19 -1.70 -3.83
N TYR A 383 -20.44 -0.47 -4.28
CA TYR A 383 -21.48 -0.12 -5.28
C TYR A 383 -20.95 -0.04 -6.71
N GLN A 384 -19.72 -0.54 -6.94
CA GLN A 384 -19.08 -0.54 -8.26
C GLN A 384 -19.93 -1.14 -9.39
N PRO A 385 -20.71 -2.24 -9.19
CA PRO A 385 -21.57 -2.76 -10.26
C PRO A 385 -22.61 -1.76 -10.75
N GLU A 386 -23.18 -0.97 -9.83
CA GLU A 386 -24.21 0.03 -10.15
C GLU A 386 -23.61 1.27 -10.80
N LEU A 387 -22.43 1.71 -10.37
CA LEU A 387 -21.70 2.79 -11.03
C LEU A 387 -21.29 2.40 -12.46
N LYS A 388 -20.80 1.17 -12.68
CA LYS A 388 -20.50 0.65 -14.01
C LYS A 388 -21.75 0.56 -14.89
N ALA A 389 -22.89 0.15 -14.33
CA ALA A 389 -24.16 0.16 -15.04
C ALA A 389 -24.59 1.57 -15.46
N LEU A 390 -24.39 2.58 -14.60
CA LEU A 390 -24.63 3.98 -14.95
C LEU A 390 -23.73 4.42 -16.11
N ILE A 391 -22.40 4.22 -16.00
CA ILE A 391 -21.42 4.56 -17.05
C ILE A 391 -21.82 3.94 -18.39
N ALA A 392 -22.21 2.65 -18.37
CA ALA A 392 -22.67 1.92 -19.54
C ALA A 392 -23.94 2.53 -20.16
N LYS A 393 -24.95 2.84 -19.33
CA LYS A 393 -26.23 3.42 -19.79
C LYS A 393 -26.08 4.85 -20.31
N LEU A 394 -25.15 5.63 -19.74
CA LEU A 394 -24.82 6.99 -20.22
C LEU A 394 -23.88 6.99 -21.43
N ARG A 395 -23.11 5.90 -21.64
CA ARG A 395 -21.96 5.88 -22.55
C ARG A 395 -20.94 6.99 -22.24
N ALA A 396 -20.73 7.25 -20.95
CA ALA A 396 -19.89 8.33 -20.46
C ALA A 396 -18.42 8.16 -20.86
N VAL A 397 -17.99 8.84 -21.93
CA VAL A 397 -16.74 8.57 -22.66
C VAL A 397 -15.48 8.69 -21.80
N ASN A 398 -15.44 9.64 -20.86
CA ASN A 398 -14.28 9.90 -20.00
C ASN A 398 -13.96 8.72 -19.06
N VAL A 399 -14.97 7.92 -18.71
CA VAL A 399 -14.85 6.78 -17.77
C VAL A 399 -15.29 5.45 -18.37
N LEU A 400 -15.70 5.43 -19.65
CA LEU A 400 -16.18 4.25 -20.36
C LEU A 400 -15.13 3.13 -20.40
N ALA A 401 -13.85 3.49 -20.36
CA ALA A 401 -12.72 2.59 -20.21
C ALA A 401 -12.90 1.54 -19.11
N ILE A 402 -13.54 1.89 -18.00
CA ILE A 402 -13.79 0.99 -16.87
C ILE A 402 -14.72 -0.15 -17.29
N VAL A 403 -15.79 0.17 -18.02
CA VAL A 403 -16.78 -0.82 -18.51
C VAL A 403 -16.16 -1.67 -19.63
N LEU A 404 -15.43 -1.05 -20.56
CA LEU A 404 -14.79 -1.78 -21.66
C LEU A 404 -13.80 -2.84 -21.15
N ARG A 405 -13.00 -2.53 -20.13
CA ARG A 405 -12.07 -3.49 -19.51
C ARG A 405 -12.81 -4.68 -18.90
N ASP A 406 -13.92 -4.44 -18.20
CA ASP A 406 -14.75 -5.50 -17.64
C ASP A 406 -15.36 -6.40 -18.73
N LEU A 407 -15.90 -5.81 -19.81
CA LEU A 407 -16.47 -6.58 -20.92
C LEU A 407 -15.40 -7.43 -21.60
N ILE A 408 -14.19 -6.89 -21.80
CA ILE A 408 -13.05 -7.63 -22.36
C ILE A 408 -12.64 -8.78 -21.45
N ALA A 409 -12.51 -8.55 -20.14
CA ALA A 409 -12.16 -9.60 -19.17
C ALA A 409 -13.19 -10.74 -19.15
N ASN A 410 -14.46 -10.43 -19.36
CA ASN A 410 -15.56 -11.39 -19.45
C ASN A 410 -15.79 -11.96 -20.86
N LYS A 411 -14.86 -11.73 -21.81
CA LYS A 411 -14.92 -12.20 -23.21
C LYS A 411 -16.16 -11.73 -24.00
N GLN A 412 -16.78 -10.63 -23.59
CA GLN A 412 -17.94 -10.02 -24.25
C GLN A 412 -17.50 -9.03 -25.36
N PHE A 413 -16.69 -9.51 -26.31
CA PHE A 413 -16.01 -8.64 -27.29
C PHE A 413 -16.95 -7.91 -28.24
N THR A 414 -18.05 -8.54 -28.66
CA THR A 414 -19.06 -7.90 -29.52
C THR A 414 -19.73 -6.73 -28.81
N THR A 415 -20.14 -6.93 -27.55
CA THR A 415 -20.75 -5.90 -26.71
C THR A 415 -19.75 -4.77 -26.44
N ALA A 416 -18.50 -5.10 -26.10
CA ALA A 416 -17.44 -4.11 -25.89
C ALA A 416 -17.27 -3.23 -27.13
N ARG A 417 -17.26 -3.82 -28.32
CA ARG A 417 -17.12 -3.09 -29.59
C ARG A 417 -18.30 -2.17 -29.88
N GLN A 418 -19.52 -2.66 -29.69
CA GLN A 418 -20.74 -1.88 -29.89
C GLN A 418 -20.84 -0.70 -28.92
N MET A 419 -20.17 -0.79 -27.78
CA MET A 419 -20.14 0.25 -26.77
C MET A 419 -19.13 1.35 -27.07
N VAL A 420 -18.08 1.11 -27.89
CA VAL A 420 -17.10 2.15 -28.27
C VAL A 420 -17.75 3.20 -29.18
N PRO A 421 -17.87 4.47 -28.74
CA PRO A 421 -18.40 5.56 -29.55
C PRO A 421 -17.47 5.91 -30.72
N ARG A 422 -18.01 6.56 -31.75
CA ARG A 422 -17.24 7.05 -32.90
C ARG A 422 -17.61 8.52 -33.18
N PRO A 423 -16.75 9.49 -32.85
CA PRO A 423 -15.46 9.35 -32.15
C PRO A 423 -15.63 9.11 -30.63
N MET A 424 -14.62 8.50 -30.00
CA MET A 424 -14.47 8.40 -28.54
C MET A 424 -13.46 9.45 -28.08
N ILE A 425 -13.92 10.69 -27.92
CA ILE A 425 -13.11 11.80 -27.46
C ILE A 425 -12.97 11.73 -25.94
N VAL A 426 -11.74 11.56 -25.46
CA VAL A 426 -11.42 11.49 -24.03
C VAL A 426 -10.57 12.69 -23.65
N GLN A 427 -10.91 13.33 -22.52
CA GLN A 427 -10.07 14.37 -21.93
C GLN A 427 -8.91 13.74 -21.14
N ILE A 428 -7.67 14.01 -21.54
CA ILE A 428 -6.45 13.57 -20.84
C ILE A 428 -5.59 14.80 -20.56
N ASP A 429 -5.29 15.06 -19.28
CA ASP A 429 -4.62 16.28 -18.83
C ASP A 429 -5.28 17.58 -19.33
N ALA A 430 -4.61 18.31 -20.22
CA ALA A 430 -5.12 19.54 -20.84
C ALA A 430 -5.62 19.32 -22.28
N GLY A 431 -5.53 18.09 -22.81
CA GLY A 431 -5.86 17.76 -24.20
C GLY A 431 -7.11 16.88 -24.35
N TYR A 432 -7.66 16.88 -25.57
CA TYR A 432 -8.71 15.97 -26.00
C TYR A 432 -8.14 15.04 -27.07
N PHE A 433 -8.31 13.74 -26.87
CA PHE A 433 -7.73 12.71 -27.73
C PHE A 433 -8.82 11.77 -28.23
N ASP A 434 -8.80 11.45 -29.52
CA ASP A 434 -9.64 10.38 -30.06
C ASP A 434 -8.99 9.03 -29.78
N GLU A 435 -9.57 8.29 -28.82
CA GLU A 435 -9.08 6.98 -28.39
C GLU A 435 -9.85 5.83 -29.07
N THR A 436 -10.69 6.12 -30.07
CA THR A 436 -11.55 5.13 -30.75
C THR A 436 -10.73 3.94 -31.24
N ASP A 437 -9.69 4.20 -32.05
CA ASP A 437 -8.91 3.13 -32.67
C ASP A 437 -8.10 2.33 -31.66
N ARG A 438 -7.59 2.98 -30.62
CA ARG A 438 -6.87 2.29 -29.56
C ARG A 438 -7.76 1.30 -28.82
N TRP A 439 -9.01 1.67 -28.49
CA TRP A 439 -9.96 0.77 -27.83
C TRP A 439 -10.40 -0.37 -28.73
N LEU A 440 -10.71 -0.08 -30.00
CA LEU A 440 -11.05 -1.12 -30.98
C LEU A 440 -9.89 -2.11 -31.18
N ASP A 441 -8.65 -1.64 -31.19
CA ASP A 441 -7.46 -2.50 -31.24
C ASP A 441 -7.30 -3.34 -29.98
N ASN A 442 -7.49 -2.76 -28.79
CA ASN A 442 -7.44 -3.50 -27.53
C ASN A 442 -8.47 -4.65 -27.51
N ILE A 443 -9.70 -4.37 -27.97
CA ILE A 443 -10.77 -5.37 -28.06
C ILE A 443 -10.40 -6.46 -29.08
N ALA A 444 -9.89 -6.08 -30.26
CA ALA A 444 -9.51 -7.04 -31.30
C ALA A 444 -8.32 -7.90 -30.87
N ILE A 445 -7.31 -7.32 -30.20
CA ILE A 445 -6.18 -8.05 -29.64
C ILE A 445 -6.65 -9.03 -28.55
N ALA A 446 -7.56 -8.61 -27.65
CA ALA A 446 -8.07 -9.51 -26.63
C ALA A 446 -8.96 -10.63 -27.21
N ALA A 447 -9.71 -10.35 -28.28
CA ALA A 447 -10.49 -11.35 -29.00
C ALA A 447 -9.59 -12.38 -29.70
N LEU A 448 -8.52 -11.93 -30.36
CA LEU A 448 -7.44 -12.79 -30.87
C LEU A 448 -6.80 -13.59 -29.72
N GLU A 449 -6.53 -12.88 -28.62
CA GLU A 449 -6.27 -13.29 -27.24
C GLU A 449 -7.17 -14.43 -26.73
N ALA A 450 -8.32 -14.68 -27.35
CA ALA A 450 -9.29 -15.71 -27.00
C ALA A 450 -9.58 -16.69 -28.15
N GLY A 451 -8.86 -16.59 -29.27
CA GLY A 451 -9.01 -17.46 -30.46
C GLY A 451 -9.88 -16.88 -31.58
N GLN A 452 -10.42 -15.66 -31.45
CA GLN A 452 -11.22 -14.99 -32.48
C GLN A 452 -10.32 -14.10 -33.35
N THR A 453 -9.87 -14.60 -34.50
CA THR A 453 -8.82 -13.94 -35.31
C THR A 453 -9.34 -12.88 -36.30
N LYS A 454 -10.58 -13.04 -36.80
CA LYS A 454 -11.13 -12.24 -37.91
C LYS A 454 -11.04 -10.73 -37.69
N ASP A 455 -11.35 -10.28 -36.48
CA ASP A 455 -11.37 -8.85 -36.17
C ASP A 455 -9.97 -8.25 -36.12
N ALA A 456 -9.00 -8.99 -35.58
CA ALA A 456 -7.62 -8.54 -35.56
C ALA A 456 -7.06 -8.43 -36.97
N GLU A 457 -7.34 -9.41 -37.84
CA GLU A 457 -6.94 -9.41 -39.25
C GLU A 457 -7.54 -8.21 -40.02
N ALA A 458 -8.84 -7.95 -39.83
CA ALA A 458 -9.51 -6.82 -40.46
C ALA A 458 -8.91 -5.46 -40.03
N ARG A 459 -8.52 -5.31 -38.76
CA ARG A 459 -7.94 -4.06 -38.24
C ARG A 459 -6.57 -3.73 -38.82
N ILE A 460 -5.77 -4.73 -39.19
CA ILE A 460 -4.40 -4.54 -39.72
C ILE A 460 -4.29 -4.54 -41.25
N ALA A 461 -5.31 -5.03 -41.96
CA ALA A 461 -5.24 -5.20 -43.42
C ALA A 461 -4.84 -3.91 -44.16
N GLY A 462 -5.32 -2.75 -43.70
CA GLY A 462 -5.04 -1.44 -44.29
C GLY A 462 -3.89 -0.64 -43.66
N GLU A 463 -3.32 -1.05 -42.52
CA GLU A 463 -2.42 -0.21 -41.72
C GLU A 463 -1.01 -0.07 -42.32
N LYS A 464 -0.67 1.09 -42.89
CA LYS A 464 0.56 1.30 -43.68
C LYS A 464 1.65 2.11 -42.97
N THR A 465 1.36 2.78 -41.86
CA THR A 465 2.27 3.80 -41.31
C THR A 465 2.55 3.63 -39.82
N ASP A 466 1.61 3.12 -39.03
CA ASP A 466 1.79 3.00 -37.58
C ASP A 466 2.54 1.72 -37.20
N VAL A 467 3.86 1.83 -37.08
CA VAL A 467 4.74 0.72 -36.66
C VAL A 467 4.35 0.17 -35.30
N ARG A 468 4.02 1.03 -34.31
CA ARG A 468 3.73 0.57 -32.95
C ARG A 468 2.44 -0.25 -32.93
N ARG A 469 1.42 0.19 -33.67
CA ARG A 469 0.18 -0.57 -33.85
C ARG A 469 0.43 -1.93 -34.49
N LEU A 470 1.19 -2.00 -35.59
CA LEU A 470 1.55 -3.26 -36.25
C LEU A 470 2.29 -4.22 -35.30
N LEU A 471 3.26 -3.72 -34.53
CA LEU A 471 4.02 -4.54 -33.58
C LEU A 471 3.14 -5.14 -32.48
N ARG A 472 2.17 -4.39 -31.95
CA ARG A 472 1.22 -4.89 -30.94
C ARG A 472 0.41 -6.08 -31.47
N PHE A 473 -0.08 -5.99 -32.70
CA PHE A 473 -0.76 -7.11 -33.35
C PHE A 473 0.19 -8.26 -33.66
N ALA A 474 1.41 -7.99 -34.14
CA ALA A 474 2.41 -9.02 -34.42
C ALA A 474 2.73 -9.87 -33.18
N GLN A 475 2.93 -9.22 -32.03
CA GLN A 475 3.13 -9.90 -30.74
C GLN A 475 1.91 -10.73 -30.33
N ALA A 476 0.69 -10.22 -30.53
CA ALA A 476 -0.54 -10.95 -30.23
C ALA A 476 -0.72 -12.19 -31.12
N PHE A 477 -0.52 -12.07 -32.44
CA PHE A 477 -0.58 -13.21 -33.37
C PHE A 477 0.49 -14.26 -33.07
N HIS A 478 1.70 -13.82 -32.74
CA HIS A 478 2.79 -14.73 -32.36
C HIS A 478 2.42 -15.54 -31.11
N ARG A 479 1.91 -14.89 -30.04
CA ARG A 479 1.46 -15.57 -28.82
C ARG A 479 0.36 -16.60 -29.06
N ARG A 480 -0.46 -16.40 -30.10
CA ARG A 480 -1.52 -17.33 -30.53
C ARG A 480 -1.06 -18.40 -31.52
N GLY A 481 0.21 -18.42 -31.88
CA GLY A 481 0.80 -19.41 -32.78
C GLY A 481 0.65 -19.09 -34.28
N ASN A 482 0.00 -17.98 -34.66
CA ASN A 482 -0.05 -17.54 -36.06
C ASN A 482 1.26 -16.82 -36.44
N ARG A 483 2.33 -17.61 -36.57
CA ARG A 483 3.68 -17.11 -36.84
C ARG A 483 3.78 -16.44 -38.20
N SER A 484 3.11 -16.97 -39.23
CA SER A 484 3.16 -16.40 -40.58
C SER A 484 2.67 -14.95 -40.62
N LEU A 485 1.51 -14.67 -40.03
CA LEU A 485 0.98 -13.32 -40.02
C LEU A 485 1.80 -12.38 -39.13
N ALA A 486 2.29 -12.88 -37.98
CA ALA A 486 3.21 -12.13 -37.15
C ALA A 486 4.47 -11.73 -37.93
N ASP A 487 5.08 -12.66 -38.67
CA ASP A 487 6.27 -12.42 -39.50
C ASP A 487 6.02 -11.33 -40.54
N GLN A 488 4.90 -11.41 -41.26
CA GLN A 488 4.51 -10.39 -42.24
C GLN A 488 4.41 -9.00 -41.59
N LEU A 489 3.82 -8.91 -40.39
CA LEU A 489 3.71 -7.65 -39.66
C LEU A 489 5.06 -7.11 -39.22
N PHE A 490 5.96 -7.96 -38.70
CA PHE A 490 7.33 -7.54 -38.34
C PHE A 490 8.11 -7.06 -39.57
N THR A 491 8.01 -7.75 -40.70
CA THR A 491 8.66 -7.33 -41.95
C THR A 491 8.12 -5.98 -42.40
N ARG A 492 6.80 -5.78 -42.36
CA ARG A 492 6.17 -4.49 -42.71
C ARG A 492 6.64 -3.37 -41.78
N SER A 493 6.71 -3.62 -40.47
CA SER A 493 7.26 -2.68 -39.49
C SER A 493 8.71 -2.30 -39.79
N GLN A 494 9.56 -3.27 -40.20
CA GLN A 494 10.95 -3.00 -40.58
C GLN A 494 11.05 -2.18 -41.87
N VAL A 495 10.22 -2.47 -42.88
CA VAL A 495 10.18 -1.68 -44.12
C VAL A 495 9.85 -0.22 -43.83
N ILE A 496 8.84 0.03 -42.98
CA ILE A 496 8.49 1.39 -42.56
C ILE A 496 9.65 2.03 -41.79
N ALA A 497 10.23 1.34 -40.81
CA ALA A 497 11.33 1.87 -40.00
C ALA A 497 12.56 2.25 -40.83
N ASN A 498 12.87 1.48 -41.88
CA ASN A 498 13.99 1.76 -42.79
C ASN A 498 13.75 3.01 -43.66
N SER A 499 12.51 3.46 -43.82
CA SER A 499 12.18 4.68 -44.59
C SER A 499 12.25 5.97 -43.77
N ILE A 500 12.44 5.88 -42.45
CA ILE A 500 12.49 7.04 -41.55
C ILE A 500 13.86 7.72 -41.65
N SER A 501 13.87 8.98 -42.07
CA SER A 501 15.10 9.80 -42.20
C SER A 501 15.52 10.49 -40.90
N ALA A 502 14.57 10.86 -40.04
CA ALA A 502 14.86 11.53 -38.76
C ALA A 502 15.53 10.56 -37.78
N LEU A 503 16.81 10.81 -37.46
CA LEU A 503 17.65 9.89 -36.68
C LEU A 503 17.05 9.48 -35.32
N PRO A 504 16.55 10.40 -34.45
CA PRO A 504 15.96 10.00 -33.17
C PRO A 504 14.72 9.10 -33.33
N THR A 505 13.86 9.42 -34.30
CA THR A 505 12.65 8.64 -34.60
C THR A 505 13.01 7.28 -35.19
N ALA A 506 14.02 7.21 -36.05
CA ALA A 506 14.51 5.96 -36.62
C ALA A 506 15.06 5.04 -35.52
N ILE A 507 15.91 5.55 -34.63
CA ILE A 507 16.47 4.79 -33.50
C ILE A 507 15.36 4.27 -32.58
N THR A 508 14.41 5.13 -32.20
CA THR A 508 13.27 4.75 -31.33
C THR A 508 12.39 3.69 -31.98
N THR A 509 12.11 3.81 -33.28
CA THR A 509 11.29 2.84 -34.03
C THR A 509 11.99 1.48 -34.13
N HIS A 510 13.29 1.46 -34.42
CA HIS A 510 14.08 0.21 -34.45
C HIS A 510 14.20 -0.41 -33.05
N ALA A 511 14.31 0.39 -31.99
CA ALA A 511 14.29 -0.08 -30.61
C ALA A 511 12.98 -0.78 -30.27
N ALA A 512 11.83 -0.19 -30.63
CA ALA A 512 10.51 -0.82 -30.44
C ALA A 512 10.40 -2.16 -31.20
N ILE A 513 10.90 -2.24 -32.44
CA ILE A 513 10.94 -3.49 -33.22
C ILE A 513 11.84 -4.53 -32.53
N ALA A 514 13.04 -4.14 -32.11
CA ALA A 514 13.98 -5.05 -31.44
C ALA A 514 13.37 -5.62 -30.16
N ASN A 515 12.80 -4.77 -29.30
CA ASN A 515 12.10 -5.20 -28.09
C ASN A 515 10.92 -6.14 -28.41
N ALA A 516 10.14 -5.85 -29.45
CA ALA A 516 9.03 -6.70 -29.86
C ALA A 516 9.48 -8.09 -30.38
N LEU A 517 10.61 -8.16 -31.09
CA LEU A 517 11.21 -9.42 -31.51
C LEU A 517 11.75 -10.22 -30.31
N ILE A 518 12.47 -9.57 -29.39
CA ILE A 518 13.06 -10.24 -28.23
C ILE A 518 11.96 -10.77 -27.29
N SER A 519 10.94 -9.97 -27.02
CA SER A 519 9.79 -10.38 -26.20
C SER A 519 8.97 -11.53 -26.80
N THR A 520 9.14 -11.81 -28.10
CA THR A 520 8.56 -12.97 -28.79
C THR A 520 9.56 -14.11 -29.01
N ASN A 521 10.73 -14.06 -28.35
CA ASN A 521 11.83 -15.02 -28.50
C ASN A 521 12.32 -15.19 -29.94
N ARG A 522 12.38 -14.07 -30.67
CA ARG A 522 12.83 -14.01 -32.06
C ARG A 522 14.21 -13.37 -32.19
N PRO A 523 15.02 -13.76 -33.18
CA PRO A 523 16.30 -13.12 -33.44
C PRO A 523 16.14 -11.62 -33.72
N ALA A 524 16.79 -10.79 -32.91
CA ALA A 524 16.77 -9.33 -33.06
C ALA A 524 18.14 -8.74 -33.46
N ASP A 525 19.18 -9.56 -33.64
CA ASP A 525 20.56 -9.09 -33.87
C ASP A 525 20.71 -8.16 -35.05
N LYS A 526 20.01 -8.42 -36.16
CA LYS A 526 20.03 -7.53 -37.34
C LYS A 526 19.50 -6.14 -36.99
N VAL A 527 18.42 -6.06 -36.21
CA VAL A 527 17.80 -4.80 -35.80
C VAL A 527 18.67 -4.10 -34.74
N LEU A 528 19.22 -4.84 -33.78
CA LEU A 528 20.17 -4.31 -32.79
C LEU A 528 21.43 -3.75 -33.46
N ASN A 529 21.99 -4.45 -34.46
CA ASN A 529 23.12 -3.95 -35.24
C ASN A 529 22.75 -2.68 -36.02
N ARG A 530 21.53 -2.60 -36.55
CA ARG A 530 21.05 -1.37 -37.21
C ARG A 530 20.98 -0.20 -36.23
N ILE A 531 20.51 -0.42 -34.99
CA ILE A 531 20.51 0.61 -33.93
C ILE A 531 21.95 1.07 -33.65
N VAL A 532 22.90 0.14 -33.51
CA VAL A 532 24.32 0.47 -33.32
C VAL A 532 24.85 1.33 -34.47
N THR A 533 24.61 0.93 -35.72
CA THR A 533 25.02 1.71 -36.90
C THR A 533 24.41 3.11 -36.91
N LEU A 534 23.12 3.23 -36.58
CA LEU A 534 22.45 4.53 -36.51
C LEU A 534 23.07 5.42 -35.45
N ILE A 535 23.30 4.92 -34.23
CA ILE A 535 23.94 5.70 -33.16
C ILE A 535 25.37 6.09 -33.54
N GLN A 536 26.14 5.22 -34.20
CA GLN A 536 27.51 5.49 -34.62
C GLN A 536 27.64 6.52 -35.75
N THR A 537 26.53 6.92 -36.40
CA THR A 537 26.55 8.07 -37.33
C THR A 537 26.86 9.38 -36.60
N GLU A 538 26.51 9.47 -35.32
CA GLU A 538 26.95 10.53 -34.42
C GLU A 538 28.40 10.25 -33.99
N LYS A 539 29.30 11.22 -34.21
CA LYS A 539 30.74 11.03 -33.96
C LYS A 539 31.10 11.25 -32.50
N ALA A 540 30.35 12.10 -31.80
CA ALA A 540 30.69 12.50 -30.45
C ALA A 540 30.10 11.52 -29.42
N SER A 541 31.00 10.89 -28.66
CA SER A 541 30.65 9.85 -27.67
C SER A 541 29.60 10.30 -26.63
N PRO A 542 29.59 11.54 -26.10
CA PRO A 542 28.52 12.00 -25.22
C PRO A 542 27.14 12.00 -25.89
N GLN A 543 27.05 12.40 -27.16
CA GLN A 543 25.81 12.41 -27.93
C GLN A 543 25.35 10.99 -28.27
N GLN A 544 26.27 10.06 -28.53
CA GLN A 544 25.94 8.63 -28.66
C GLN A 544 25.31 8.07 -27.38
N ALA A 545 25.85 8.43 -26.21
CA ALA A 545 25.29 8.06 -24.92
C ALA A 545 23.88 8.63 -24.72
N GLN A 546 23.64 9.88 -25.11
CA GLN A 546 22.32 10.50 -25.03
C GLN A 546 21.29 9.82 -25.94
N LEU A 547 21.68 9.46 -27.17
CA LEU A 547 20.83 8.71 -28.09
C LEU A 547 20.47 7.33 -27.54
N LEU A 548 21.44 6.61 -26.96
CA LEU A 548 21.16 5.32 -26.32
C LEU A 548 20.23 5.49 -25.10
N LEU A 549 20.48 6.47 -24.25
CA LEU A 549 19.62 6.75 -23.08
C LEU A 549 18.17 7.04 -23.49
N SER A 550 17.95 7.70 -24.62
CA SER A 550 16.60 8.05 -25.13
C SER A 550 15.72 6.83 -25.41
N ILE A 551 16.31 5.66 -25.70
CA ILE A 551 15.59 4.42 -25.96
C ILE A 551 15.54 3.45 -24.78
N SER A 552 16.09 3.83 -23.62
CA SER A 552 16.11 2.98 -22.42
C SER A 552 14.71 2.47 -22.04
N ALA A 553 13.69 3.32 -22.14
CA ALA A 553 12.30 2.99 -21.82
C ALA A 553 11.71 1.89 -22.73
N GLU A 554 12.14 1.81 -24.00
CA GLU A 554 11.69 0.77 -24.93
C GLU A 554 12.14 -0.63 -24.50
N PHE A 555 13.28 -0.73 -23.82
CA PHE A 555 13.86 -1.99 -23.37
C PHE A 555 13.52 -2.34 -21.92
N ASN A 556 12.53 -1.69 -21.31
CA ASN A 556 12.14 -1.95 -19.93
C ASN A 556 11.85 -3.44 -19.64
N ALA A 557 11.29 -4.16 -20.62
CA ALA A 557 10.99 -5.59 -20.55
C ALA A 557 12.16 -6.51 -20.97
N THR A 558 13.17 -5.98 -21.66
CA THR A 558 14.31 -6.74 -22.22
C THR A 558 15.62 -6.00 -21.98
N ARG A 559 15.88 -5.62 -20.72
CA ARG A 559 16.99 -4.73 -20.34
C ARG A 559 18.37 -5.31 -20.66
N SER A 560 18.53 -6.63 -20.68
CA SER A 560 19.77 -7.29 -21.11
C SER A 560 20.21 -6.84 -22.50
N ALA A 561 19.26 -6.73 -23.45
CA ALA A 561 19.55 -6.29 -24.81
C ALA A 561 19.94 -4.80 -24.88
N TYR A 562 19.38 -3.97 -24.01
CA TYR A 562 19.81 -2.58 -23.87
C TYR A 562 21.28 -2.48 -23.45
N PHE A 563 21.71 -3.30 -22.49
CA PHE A 563 23.12 -3.34 -22.09
C PHE A 563 24.03 -3.96 -23.15
N THR A 564 23.54 -4.95 -23.92
CA THR A 564 24.27 -5.43 -25.09
C THR A 564 24.50 -4.32 -26.13
N LEU A 565 23.54 -3.40 -26.32
CA LEU A 565 23.75 -2.22 -27.17
C LEU A 565 24.84 -1.31 -26.58
N ALA A 566 24.78 -1.04 -25.27
CA ALA A 566 25.80 -0.23 -24.58
C ALA A 566 27.21 -0.84 -24.69
N GLU A 567 27.33 -2.17 -24.60
CA GLU A 567 28.57 -2.93 -24.80
C GLU A 567 29.08 -2.80 -26.23
N ARG A 568 28.22 -3.03 -27.23
CA ARG A 568 28.58 -2.90 -28.66
C ARG A 568 29.02 -1.48 -29.02
N LEU A 569 28.47 -0.47 -28.34
CA LEU A 569 28.84 0.94 -28.50
C LEU A 569 30.05 1.36 -27.66
N LYS A 570 30.59 0.47 -26.82
CA LYS A 570 31.70 0.75 -25.87
C LYS A 570 31.39 1.89 -24.89
N LEU A 571 30.12 2.07 -24.52
CA LEU A 571 29.67 3.17 -23.65
C LEU A 571 29.61 2.79 -22.16
N LEU A 572 29.62 1.49 -21.82
CA LEU A 572 29.50 1.03 -20.43
C LEU A 572 30.53 1.65 -19.47
N GLN A 573 31.75 1.90 -19.96
CA GLN A 573 32.87 2.38 -19.15
C GLN A 573 32.97 3.91 -19.15
N GLN A 574 32.14 4.60 -19.96
CA GLN A 574 32.12 6.05 -19.99
C GLN A 574 31.45 6.57 -18.72
N VAL A 575 32.16 7.41 -17.97
CA VAL A 575 31.77 7.84 -16.62
C VAL A 575 30.36 8.44 -16.58
N ASP A 576 30.02 9.33 -17.52
CA ASP A 576 28.70 10.00 -17.52
C ASP A 576 27.57 9.02 -17.82
N PHE A 577 27.76 8.08 -18.76
CA PHE A 577 26.77 7.03 -19.04
C PHE A 577 26.63 6.07 -17.85
N ALA A 578 27.75 5.59 -17.30
CA ALA A 578 27.77 4.67 -16.17
C ALA A 578 27.10 5.28 -14.93
N ALA A 579 27.35 6.56 -14.64
CA ALA A 579 26.71 7.28 -13.55
C ALA A 579 25.20 7.41 -13.75
N LEU A 580 24.74 7.80 -14.94
CA LEU A 580 23.31 7.94 -15.24
C LEU A 580 22.58 6.59 -15.23
N ALA A 581 23.06 5.62 -16.02
CA ALA A 581 22.45 4.29 -16.14
C ALA A 581 22.52 3.51 -14.83
N GLY A 582 23.65 3.58 -14.11
CA GLY A 582 23.82 2.94 -12.81
C GLY A 582 22.90 3.53 -11.73
N ASN A 583 22.79 4.86 -11.64
CA ASN A 583 21.87 5.48 -10.70
C ASN A 583 20.40 5.19 -11.03
N GLN A 584 20.06 5.15 -12.33
CA GLN A 584 18.73 4.74 -12.77
C GLN A 584 18.43 3.27 -12.42
N ALA A 585 19.41 2.36 -12.53
CA ALA A 585 19.27 0.99 -12.07
C ALA A 585 19.02 0.90 -10.56
N ILE A 586 19.74 1.68 -9.75
CA ILE A 586 19.50 1.77 -8.29
C ILE A 586 18.09 2.32 -8.00
N ALA A 587 17.68 3.40 -8.66
CA ALA A 587 16.36 4.01 -8.49
C ALA A 587 15.23 3.04 -8.85
N ASN A 588 15.45 2.24 -9.89
CA ASN A 588 14.54 1.17 -10.32
C ASN A 588 14.65 -0.10 -9.46
N ARG A 589 15.45 -0.09 -8.39
CA ARG A 589 15.73 -1.21 -7.48
C ARG A 589 16.21 -2.48 -8.20
N GLN A 590 17.21 -2.32 -9.07
CA GLN A 590 17.77 -3.38 -9.90
C GLN A 590 19.23 -3.70 -9.55
N PRO A 591 19.48 -4.63 -8.62
CA PRO A 591 20.83 -4.86 -8.08
C PRO A 591 21.80 -5.52 -9.09
N GLU A 592 21.33 -6.41 -9.95
CA GLU A 592 22.18 -7.13 -10.91
C GLU A 592 22.69 -6.18 -12.00
N GLU A 593 21.78 -5.36 -12.53
CA GLU A 593 22.08 -4.32 -13.49
C GLU A 593 22.99 -3.25 -12.90
N ALA A 594 22.70 -2.76 -11.70
CA ALA A 594 23.53 -1.76 -11.03
C ALA A 594 24.96 -2.28 -10.78
N SER A 595 25.11 -3.59 -10.50
CA SER A 595 26.43 -4.20 -10.26
C SER A 595 27.37 -4.11 -11.47
N ARG A 596 26.84 -4.00 -12.70
CA ARG A 596 27.65 -3.86 -13.93
C ARG A 596 28.43 -2.55 -14.00
N PHE A 597 27.99 -1.54 -13.24
CA PHE A 597 28.57 -0.19 -13.25
C PHE A 597 29.56 0.06 -12.11
N ILE A 598 29.79 -0.93 -11.24
CA ILE A 598 30.78 -0.83 -10.16
C ILE A 598 32.16 -0.59 -10.76
N GLY A 599 32.84 0.45 -10.27
CA GLY A 599 34.17 0.87 -10.78
C GLY A 599 34.14 1.89 -11.91
N TYR A 600 32.98 2.08 -12.56
CA TYR A 600 32.79 3.02 -13.67
C TYR A 600 31.89 4.21 -13.30
N ALA A 601 30.83 3.97 -12.52
CA ALA A 601 29.92 5.03 -12.07
C ALA A 601 30.59 5.92 -11.02
N GLY A 602 30.90 7.17 -11.41
CA GLY A 602 31.55 8.17 -10.55
C GLY A 602 32.84 8.71 -11.17
N ARG A 603 33.07 10.02 -11.01
CA ARG A 603 34.21 10.76 -11.58
C ARG A 603 35.47 10.64 -10.75
N ASN A 604 35.34 10.34 -9.46
CA ASN A 604 36.44 10.19 -8.51
C ASN A 604 36.29 8.90 -7.68
N PRO A 605 37.35 8.44 -6.98
CA PRO A 605 37.29 7.25 -6.14
C PRO A 605 36.15 7.26 -5.12
N SER A 606 35.87 8.39 -4.48
CA SER A 606 34.80 8.51 -3.47
C SER A 606 33.42 8.21 -4.04
N GLU A 607 33.08 8.77 -5.20
CA GLU A 607 31.81 8.52 -5.89
C GLU A 607 31.68 7.05 -6.32
N LYS A 608 32.77 6.45 -6.82
CA LYS A 608 32.79 5.02 -7.21
C LYS A 608 32.57 4.11 -6.01
N PHE A 609 33.18 4.45 -4.87
CA PHE A 609 32.99 3.73 -3.61
C PHE A 609 31.57 3.88 -3.06
N ASP A 610 31.03 5.10 -3.06
CA ASP A 610 29.66 5.35 -2.62
C ASP A 610 28.66 4.57 -3.49
N PHE A 611 28.84 4.59 -4.81
CA PHE A 611 28.01 3.81 -5.73
C PHE A 611 28.08 2.32 -5.41
N ALA A 612 29.27 1.74 -5.25
CA ALA A 612 29.44 0.33 -4.93
C ALA A 612 28.73 -0.07 -3.62
N LEU A 613 28.85 0.76 -2.57
CA LEU A 613 28.16 0.52 -1.30
C LEU A 613 26.63 0.69 -1.41
N ARG A 614 26.14 1.62 -2.21
CA ARG A 614 24.70 1.73 -2.51
C ARG A 614 24.16 0.50 -3.23
N VAL A 615 24.95 -0.14 -4.10
CA VAL A 615 24.57 -1.43 -4.72
C VAL A 615 24.53 -2.56 -3.68
N VAL A 616 25.49 -2.61 -2.75
CA VAL A 616 25.47 -3.57 -1.63
C VAL A 616 24.22 -3.36 -0.78
N GLU A 617 23.92 -2.12 -0.40
CA GLU A 617 22.74 -1.76 0.40
C GLU A 617 21.44 -2.09 -0.32
N LEU A 618 21.37 -1.86 -1.63
CA LEU A 618 20.22 -2.28 -2.42
C LEU A 618 20.01 -3.80 -2.33
N ASN A 619 21.07 -4.60 -2.47
CA ASN A 619 20.99 -6.04 -2.29
C ASN A 619 20.54 -6.43 -0.87
N LEU A 620 21.04 -5.76 0.17
CA LEU A 620 20.62 -5.99 1.57
C LEU A 620 19.12 -5.69 1.76
N THR A 621 18.65 -4.53 1.28
CA THR A 621 17.23 -4.14 1.38
C THR A 621 16.29 -5.07 0.61
N GLN A 622 16.82 -5.84 -0.34
CA GLN A 622 16.09 -6.84 -1.11
C GLN A 622 16.30 -8.28 -0.60
N GLY A 623 17.02 -8.47 0.51
CA GLY A 623 17.24 -9.79 1.11
C GLY A 623 18.32 -10.65 0.44
N ASN A 624 19.07 -10.10 -0.53
CA ASN A 624 20.13 -10.80 -1.25
C ASN A 624 21.46 -10.81 -0.46
N PHE A 625 21.45 -11.34 0.76
CA PHE A 625 22.59 -11.28 1.71
C PHE A 625 23.88 -11.90 1.15
N THR A 626 23.79 -13.05 0.46
CA THR A 626 24.96 -13.70 -0.15
C THR A 626 25.61 -12.82 -1.22
N LYS A 627 24.79 -12.18 -2.06
CA LYS A 627 25.29 -11.28 -3.11
C LYS A 627 25.87 -10.01 -2.50
N ALA A 628 25.19 -9.40 -1.53
CA ALA A 628 25.69 -8.25 -0.79
C ALA A 628 27.07 -8.55 -0.16
N ARG A 629 27.23 -9.70 0.48
CA ARG A 629 28.51 -10.14 1.06
C ARG A 629 29.60 -10.30 0.00
N SER A 630 29.27 -10.90 -1.15
CA SER A 630 30.23 -11.04 -2.24
C SER A 630 30.69 -9.68 -2.80
N LEU A 631 29.76 -8.72 -2.91
CA LEU A 631 30.03 -7.39 -3.44
C LEU A 631 30.83 -6.53 -2.47
N LEU A 632 30.68 -6.73 -1.15
CA LEU A 632 31.49 -6.05 -0.13
C LEU A 632 32.98 -6.34 -0.25
N ASN A 633 33.39 -7.47 -0.82
CA ASN A 633 34.80 -7.77 -1.04
C ASN A 633 35.49 -6.76 -1.96
N ILE A 634 34.76 -6.17 -2.92
CA ILE A 634 35.30 -5.18 -3.85
C ILE A 634 35.83 -3.95 -3.08
N PRO A 635 34.99 -3.18 -2.36
CA PRO A 635 35.47 -2.01 -1.62
C PRO A 635 36.46 -2.37 -0.49
N ILE A 636 36.34 -3.56 0.13
CA ILE A 636 37.31 -4.03 1.14
C ILE A 636 38.71 -4.19 0.52
N GLN A 637 38.81 -4.87 -0.61
CA GLN A 637 40.09 -5.09 -1.28
C GLN A 637 40.66 -3.80 -1.85
N THR A 638 39.81 -2.94 -2.41
CA THR A 638 40.26 -1.63 -2.91
C THR A 638 40.82 -0.76 -1.77
N LEU A 639 40.19 -0.70 -0.58
CA LEU A 639 40.73 0.06 0.55
C LEU A 639 42.01 -0.54 1.16
N ARG A 640 42.20 -1.86 1.08
CA ARG A 640 43.40 -2.54 1.62
C ARG A 640 44.61 -2.43 0.70
N ASN A 641 44.38 -2.63 -0.59
CA ASN A 641 45.44 -2.93 -1.55
C ASN A 641 45.46 -1.97 -2.76
N GLY A 642 44.57 -0.96 -2.80
CA GLY A 642 44.49 -0.01 -3.89
C GLY A 642 45.67 0.96 -3.93
N SER A 643 46.03 1.43 -5.12
CA SER A 643 46.97 2.54 -5.28
C SER A 643 46.36 3.85 -4.78
N GLU A 644 47.18 4.81 -4.35
CA GLU A 644 46.69 6.08 -3.77
C GLU A 644 45.77 6.87 -4.70
N SER A 645 45.97 6.76 -6.02
CA SER A 645 45.10 7.32 -7.07
C SER A 645 43.71 6.68 -7.17
N SER A 646 43.54 5.46 -6.65
CA SER A 646 42.30 4.68 -6.65
C SER A 646 41.55 4.71 -5.32
N LEU A 647 42.13 5.35 -4.30
CA LEU A 647 41.58 5.44 -2.96
C LEU A 647 40.84 6.76 -2.75
N PRO A 648 39.75 6.76 -1.96
CA PRO A 648 39.16 7.99 -1.44
C PRO A 648 40.18 8.81 -0.62
N PRO A 649 39.96 10.13 -0.46
CA PRO A 649 40.74 10.96 0.46
C PRO A 649 40.81 10.34 1.85
N ILE A 650 41.95 10.46 2.54
CA ILE A 650 42.19 9.84 3.86
C ILE A 650 41.07 10.18 4.85
N ALA A 651 40.58 11.42 4.83
CA ALA A 651 39.48 11.90 5.68
C ALA A 651 38.15 11.12 5.49
N GLU A 652 37.94 10.52 4.32
CA GLU A 652 36.70 9.77 4.00
C GLU A 652 36.86 8.26 4.24
N ARG A 653 38.09 7.73 4.32
CA ARG A 653 38.34 6.29 4.44
C ARG A 653 37.72 5.69 5.70
N SER A 654 37.80 6.39 6.84
CA SER A 654 37.19 5.94 8.11
C SER A 654 35.67 5.81 8.00
N ARG A 655 35.00 6.73 7.28
CA ARG A 655 33.56 6.65 7.01
C ARG A 655 33.21 5.44 6.16
N PHE A 656 33.97 5.16 5.10
CA PHE A 656 33.74 3.99 4.26
C PHE A 656 33.99 2.68 5.01
N TRP A 657 35.05 2.60 5.82
CA TRP A 657 35.30 1.43 6.68
C TRP A 657 34.18 1.19 7.69
N GLY A 658 33.64 2.25 8.31
CA GLY A 658 32.49 2.14 9.19
C GLY A 658 31.24 1.61 8.48
N ARG A 659 30.96 2.11 7.27
CA ARG A 659 29.82 1.66 6.46
C ARG A 659 29.98 0.20 6.01
N ILE A 660 31.19 -0.22 5.65
CA ILE A 660 31.51 -1.63 5.34
C ILE A 660 31.31 -2.53 6.55
N ALA A 661 31.84 -2.15 7.72
CA ALA A 661 31.73 -2.95 8.94
C ALA A 661 30.26 -3.18 9.35
N LEU A 662 29.43 -2.13 9.29
CA LEU A 662 27.99 -2.25 9.56
C LEU A 662 27.28 -3.13 8.53
N ASN A 663 27.58 -2.97 7.23
CA ASN A 663 27.01 -3.83 6.19
C ASN A 663 27.45 -5.30 6.33
N LEU A 664 28.66 -5.59 6.84
CA LEU A 664 29.09 -6.95 7.16
C LEU A 664 28.30 -7.57 8.31
N VAL A 665 28.01 -6.80 9.37
CA VAL A 665 27.09 -7.24 10.44
C VAL A 665 25.72 -7.60 9.84
N HIS A 666 25.20 -6.79 8.92
CA HIS A 666 23.92 -7.07 8.26
C HIS A 666 23.94 -8.34 7.39
N THR A 667 25.11 -8.78 6.93
CA THR A 667 25.28 -10.09 6.25
C THR A 667 25.52 -11.26 7.20
N GLY A 668 25.58 -11.03 8.51
CA GLY A 668 25.88 -12.05 9.52
C GLY A 668 27.38 -12.30 9.74
N ASP A 669 28.26 -11.43 9.23
CA ASP A 669 29.72 -11.58 9.33
C ASP A 669 30.33 -10.64 10.38
N THR A 670 29.84 -10.76 11.62
CA THR A 670 30.26 -9.91 12.75
C THR A 670 31.75 -10.03 13.05
N LYS A 671 32.33 -11.23 12.86
CA LYS A 671 33.78 -11.47 13.07
C LYS A 671 34.61 -10.62 12.12
N THR A 672 34.28 -10.62 10.83
CA THR A 672 35.00 -9.82 9.83
C THR A 672 34.74 -8.33 10.03
N ALA A 673 33.52 -7.94 10.41
CA ALA A 673 33.19 -6.56 10.75
C ALA A 673 34.10 -6.00 11.86
N ILE A 674 34.29 -6.76 12.94
CA ILE A 674 35.16 -6.39 14.06
C ILE A 674 36.62 -6.32 13.61
N ALA A 675 37.12 -7.32 12.88
CA ALA A 675 38.49 -7.32 12.37
C ALA A 675 38.77 -6.11 11.46
N ILE A 676 37.80 -5.71 10.65
CA ILE A 676 37.90 -4.51 9.80
C ILE A 676 37.88 -3.23 10.64
N ALA A 677 36.97 -3.11 11.59
CA ALA A 677 36.90 -1.95 12.48
C ALA A 677 38.18 -1.76 13.29
N GLN A 678 38.83 -2.87 13.70
CA GLN A 678 40.11 -2.83 14.41
C GLN A 678 41.26 -2.28 13.54
N ASN A 679 41.19 -2.47 12.21
CA ASN A 679 42.17 -2.00 11.24
C ASN A 679 41.97 -0.55 10.80
N VAL A 680 40.89 0.12 11.23
CA VAL A 680 40.72 1.56 11.03
C VAL A 680 41.71 2.31 11.92
N THR A 681 42.31 3.38 11.40
CA THR A 681 43.21 4.27 12.16
C THR A 681 42.56 4.65 13.50
N PRO A 682 43.30 4.59 14.63
CA PRO A 682 42.76 4.97 15.93
C PRO A 682 42.13 6.36 15.90
N SER A 683 40.82 6.42 16.19
CA SER A 683 40.03 7.65 16.22
C SER A 683 38.81 7.46 17.14
N PRO A 684 38.16 8.54 17.62
CA PRO A 684 36.92 8.45 18.38
C PRO A 684 35.82 7.66 17.64
N GLU A 685 35.75 7.80 16.32
CA GLU A 685 34.79 7.12 15.46
C GLU A 685 35.04 5.60 15.41
N ARG A 686 36.30 5.17 15.43
CA ARG A 686 36.68 3.75 15.53
C ARG A 686 36.22 3.15 16.85
N GLU A 687 36.51 3.82 17.96
CA GLU A 687 36.13 3.30 19.29
C GLU A 687 34.61 3.24 19.44
N GLN A 688 33.90 4.24 18.91
CA GLN A 688 32.44 4.22 18.85
C GLN A 688 31.92 3.06 17.99
N LEU A 689 32.52 2.80 16.83
CA LEU A 689 32.18 1.66 15.97
C LEU A 689 32.43 0.33 16.69
N LEU A 690 33.59 0.15 17.32
CA LEU A 690 33.92 -1.07 18.07
C LEU A 690 32.97 -1.30 19.26
N GLN A 691 32.59 -0.24 19.98
CA GLN A 691 31.61 -0.32 21.05
C GLN A 691 30.23 -0.76 20.54
N ARG A 692 29.81 -0.24 19.38
CA ARG A 692 28.57 -0.68 18.73
C ARG A 692 28.64 -2.14 18.29
N LEU A 693 29.75 -2.56 17.67
CA LEU A 693 29.95 -3.94 17.19
C LEU A 693 29.95 -4.98 18.32
N ARG A 694 30.37 -4.62 19.54
CA ARG A 694 30.29 -5.49 20.73
C ARG A 694 28.85 -5.86 21.12
N CYS A 695 27.85 -5.06 20.72
CA CYS A 695 26.43 -5.36 20.98
C CYS A 695 25.89 -6.54 20.15
N TYR A 696 26.66 -6.97 19.15
CA TYR A 696 26.34 -8.06 18.22
C TYR A 696 27.18 -9.32 18.47
N GLN A 697 28.02 -9.31 19.53
CA GLN A 697 28.68 -10.51 20.02
C GLN A 697 27.69 -11.24 20.93
N ASP A 698 27.39 -12.50 20.61
CA ASP A 698 26.42 -13.33 21.33
C ASP A 698 26.71 -13.41 22.83
#